data_AF-A0A832PVM6-F1
#
_entry.id   AF-A0A832PVM6-F1
#
_cell.length_a   1.000
_cell.length_b   1.000
_cell.length_c   1.000
_cell.angle_alpha   90.00
_cell.angle_beta   90.00
_cell.angle_gamma   90.00
#
_symmetry.space_group_name_H-M   'P 1'
#
loop_
_entity.id
_entity.type
_entity.pdbx_description
1 polymer ?
#
loop_
_entity_poly.entity_id
_entity_poly.type
_entity_poly.pdbx_seq_one_letter_code
_entity_poly.pdbx_strand_id
1 'polypeptide(L)'
;MNRLRAVTFGLTIAALFVMTTQGCSCKNASVVEDRNLSFNPTTLSFARVPIGNTSRQTVTLTHVGTSGTIEFATISFEGLSTDEFSFEGPGSMTLEPGDSTTLTVIYSPVDSNADNGHLVIRHNVVQLNNVTRIPVSALGQVAELIANPHPIDFGHVHVGDSKDLDVILTNVGSDAVNITNIGLRIDGSPDFEITAISHKNGDKLPVELMPGEDMGLVINYKPAGDICEASVLQVVGDKKGAKSYWNFSVQGCQVGPRIVITPGVIDFDWVSLDETAEGTLHITNAGNAPLEIQPNDIQIFPGSLELENLAVSNVPTEPIIIPDESDASVAFKVQWTAKTPRPDDGAPIGHVSVASNDAAHSPTMIPIYGKVEAPLLITVPNDMINMGYGAKNVPVQRQLTLINEGHGLAKIYTMEIVDASPNIYGEEFTFGHDSTFPVLQGQGEGLIPGFEQKSVTIFFTNKGPDTGKVTATLRMTTNVKGKETIEIPIVAQRVSSPVCRIGILPATMNFGTVAYGFPESQRLFLANDGSGDCIFRELRISDCGGGIFGGGANSCPQPLTGNASQAFSVQGIPAPGTVLTPGQRVSMTVTFNPPKQGGLFAGLLSNYYGLLGIKADDATTRQPTIIPACPAGSTCAANLRGAGGIAKVSVLPAEVNFGVNTIGCCSQTHSVCIYNSGNAPLKLTDIVFKGCTPEFKSVNVPALPRAILGGGNPLCFQTQYKPLDEGPDACNLQISVTDRENPIVVIPLRGEGTYETEQIDEFKQVSGKEVDILFVIDDSGSMCDKQEVLSKSFSDFIQHADVWENEYHIGVVSVNVLDDKVIGRLNAGNASKTPRYLTPTSGGNFSQLVNLGCNTTDSDQQEAGLQAAQAALSAPNTTDTGISCSSDTQCRNDPNICPDPNKCGYTCIDGTCGGWNRGFLRDDAQLEVVALADEEDQSAAGIDFYTDFLKNIKGWYNVGMMHFNAIVGTGGTDQCADHGRRYLEVVRQTDGLSGSICESTFAPIMNEIGTVTFVPKVQFFLSRLADPASIEVKVNGVECKSPAWSYDVGSNSIVFDEDGSCMPQAEDQIWVKYQTLCIKC
;
A
#
# COMPACT_ATOMS: atom_id res chain seq x y z
N MET A 1 17.72 46.55 -35.03
CA MET A 1 19.16 46.44 -34.76
C MET A 1 19.62 45.06 -35.24
N ASN A 2 20.54 44.94 -36.21
CA ASN A 2 22.02 44.91 -36.08
C ASN A 2 22.52 43.56 -35.52
N ARG A 3 23.27 42.70 -36.24
CA ARG A 3 23.82 42.70 -37.63
C ARG A 3 23.89 41.22 -38.11
N LEU A 4 23.68 40.76 -39.36
CA LEU A 4 23.63 41.33 -40.72
C LEU A 4 24.98 41.49 -41.46
N ARG A 5 25.25 40.61 -42.46
CA ARG A 5 26.08 40.72 -43.71
C ARG A 5 26.22 39.33 -44.36
N ALA A 6 26.38 39.12 -45.68
CA ALA A 6 26.35 39.96 -46.91
C ALA A 6 25.96 39.02 -48.11
N VAL A 7 25.27 39.37 -49.22
CA VAL A 7 25.37 40.49 -50.19
C VAL A 7 26.64 40.37 -51.06
N THR A 8 26.69 40.44 -52.40
CA THR A 8 25.76 40.82 -53.54
C THR A 8 25.84 39.70 -54.64
N PHE A 9 25.38 39.69 -55.92
CA PHE A 9 24.86 40.59 -57.00
C PHE A 9 23.91 39.73 -57.91
N GLY A 10 23.15 40.19 -58.92
CA GLY A 10 22.85 41.54 -59.46
C GLY A 10 23.43 41.85 -60.86
N LEU A 11 22.65 41.74 -61.96
CA LEU A 11 22.85 42.51 -63.22
C LEU A 11 21.68 42.44 -64.24
N THR A 12 21.57 43.46 -65.10
CA THR A 12 20.62 43.57 -66.23
C THR A 12 21.35 43.83 -67.55
N ILE A 13 20.99 43.17 -68.65
CA ILE A 13 21.45 43.51 -70.02
C ILE A 13 20.27 43.43 -71.00
N ALA A 14 20.27 44.29 -72.02
CA ALA A 14 19.27 44.33 -73.09
C ALA A 14 19.92 44.20 -74.48
N ALA A 15 19.11 43.72 -75.43
CA ALA A 15 19.23 43.84 -76.90
C ALA A 15 20.56 43.43 -77.61
N LEU A 16 20.44 42.60 -78.65
CA LEU A 16 20.67 43.07 -80.01
C LEU A 16 20.05 42.17 -81.09
N PHE A 17 19.74 42.78 -82.25
CA PHE A 17 19.49 42.07 -83.51
C PHE A 17 20.83 41.69 -84.16
N VAL A 18 20.98 40.45 -84.64
CA VAL A 18 21.93 40.10 -85.71
C VAL A 18 21.25 39.12 -86.66
N MET A 19 21.09 39.54 -87.93
CA MET A 19 20.80 38.60 -89.02
C MET A 19 22.13 38.12 -89.63
N THR A 20 22.33 36.82 -89.73
CA THR A 20 23.33 36.22 -90.63
C THR A 20 22.74 35.04 -91.38
N THR A 21 22.52 35.21 -92.68
CA THR A 21 22.04 34.15 -93.57
C THR A 21 23.20 33.29 -94.06
N GLN A 22 23.21 32.00 -93.72
CA GLN A 22 23.61 30.92 -94.66
C GLN A 22 22.75 29.68 -94.36
N GLY A 23 22.15 29.09 -95.40
CA GLY A 23 21.38 27.85 -95.29
C GLY A 23 22.18 26.66 -95.80
N CYS A 24 21.91 25.46 -95.27
CA CYS A 24 22.42 24.22 -95.84
C CYS A 24 21.38 23.09 -95.74
N SER A 25 21.47 22.16 -96.70
CA SER A 25 20.43 21.22 -97.15
C SER A 25 19.78 20.30 -96.09
N CYS A 26 18.55 19.87 -96.42
CA CYS A 26 17.63 19.02 -95.69
C CYS A 26 18.22 17.73 -95.06
N LYS A 27 17.65 17.35 -93.92
CA LYS A 27 17.29 15.96 -93.58
C LYS A 27 16.07 15.95 -92.65
N ASN A 28 15.30 14.86 -92.67
CA ASN A 28 14.01 14.76 -91.98
C ASN A 28 14.17 15.01 -90.46
N ALA A 29 13.60 16.11 -89.98
CA ALA A 29 13.09 16.19 -88.61
C ALA A 29 11.61 15.81 -88.68
N SER A 30 11.24 14.66 -88.11
CA SER A 30 9.83 14.35 -87.88
C SER A 30 9.25 15.43 -86.96
N VAL A 31 8.04 15.91 -87.26
CA VAL A 31 7.27 16.64 -86.26
C VAL A 31 6.99 15.63 -85.15
N VAL A 32 7.63 15.81 -83.98
CA VAL A 32 7.33 15.00 -82.81
C VAL A 32 6.00 15.50 -82.28
N GLU A 33 4.96 14.69 -82.48
CA GLU A 33 3.64 14.96 -81.92
C GLU A 33 3.76 15.08 -80.39
N ASP A 34 3.35 16.24 -79.87
CA ASP A 34 3.34 16.57 -78.45
C ASP A 34 2.15 15.88 -77.76
N ARG A 35 2.14 14.55 -77.78
CA ARG A 35 1.17 13.70 -77.09
C ARG A 35 1.49 13.73 -75.59
N ASN A 36 0.56 14.21 -74.79
CA ASN A 36 0.72 14.29 -73.34
C ASN A 36 -0.63 14.03 -72.66
N LEU A 37 -0.67 13.02 -71.78
CA LEU A 37 -1.88 12.54 -71.11
C LEU A 37 -1.81 12.90 -69.62
N SER A 38 -2.74 13.73 -69.17
CA SER A 38 -3.01 13.94 -67.75
C SER A 38 -4.16 13.04 -67.30
N PHE A 39 -4.16 12.63 -66.04
CA PHE A 39 -5.24 11.85 -65.44
C PHE A 39 -5.46 12.29 -63.99
N ASN A 40 -6.74 12.38 -63.59
CA ASN A 40 -7.14 12.84 -62.25
C ASN A 40 -8.42 12.12 -61.77
N PRO A 41 -8.46 11.54 -60.56
CA PRO A 41 -7.36 11.46 -59.59
C PRO A 41 -6.23 10.50 -60.04
N THR A 42 -5.07 10.59 -59.39
CA THR A 42 -3.89 9.76 -59.69
C THR A 42 -3.92 8.39 -58.98
N THR A 43 -4.81 8.22 -58.00
CA THR A 43 -5.14 6.96 -57.31
C THR A 43 -6.66 6.88 -57.14
N LEU A 44 -7.20 5.66 -57.00
CA LEU A 44 -8.62 5.41 -56.82
C LEU A 44 -8.82 4.56 -55.55
N SER A 45 -9.25 5.17 -54.46
CA SER A 45 -9.57 4.44 -53.22
C SER A 45 -11.07 4.40 -52.95
N PHE A 46 -11.54 3.24 -52.52
CA PHE A 46 -12.96 2.95 -52.30
C PHE A 46 -13.33 2.87 -50.80
N ALA A 47 -12.37 3.11 -49.91
CA ALA A 47 -12.50 2.96 -48.45
C ALA A 47 -13.00 1.55 -48.06
N ARG A 48 -13.80 1.44 -46.99
CA ARG A 48 -14.56 0.21 -46.67
C ARG A 48 -15.94 0.32 -47.33
N VAL A 49 -16.40 -0.75 -47.98
CA VAL A 49 -17.72 -0.86 -48.60
C VAL A 49 -18.37 -2.13 -48.06
N PRO A 50 -19.58 -2.10 -47.48
CA PRO A 50 -20.22 -3.31 -46.96
C PRO A 50 -20.47 -4.38 -48.03
N ILE A 51 -20.41 -5.65 -47.63
CA ILE A 51 -20.74 -6.79 -48.50
C ILE A 51 -22.14 -6.58 -49.12
N GLY A 52 -22.24 -6.76 -50.44
CA GLY A 52 -23.49 -6.55 -51.19
C GLY A 52 -23.80 -5.10 -51.61
N ASN A 53 -23.07 -4.10 -51.10
CA ASN A 53 -23.13 -2.72 -51.60
C ASN A 53 -22.13 -2.49 -52.74
N THR A 54 -22.27 -1.37 -53.46
CA THR A 54 -21.37 -1.02 -54.58
C THR A 54 -20.91 0.44 -54.50
N SER A 55 -19.62 0.69 -54.71
CA SER A 55 -19.02 2.04 -54.71
C SER A 55 -18.41 2.36 -56.07
N ARG A 56 -18.31 3.66 -56.41
CA ARG A 56 -17.94 4.15 -57.75
C ARG A 56 -16.97 5.32 -57.65
N GLN A 57 -15.91 5.29 -58.44
CA GLN A 57 -14.94 6.39 -58.59
C GLN A 57 -14.69 6.65 -60.07
N THR A 58 -14.62 7.92 -60.47
CA THR A 58 -14.43 8.30 -61.88
C THR A 58 -13.07 8.98 -62.06
N VAL A 59 -12.26 8.50 -63.00
CA VAL A 59 -11.05 9.17 -63.46
C VAL A 59 -11.33 9.94 -64.74
N THR A 60 -10.88 11.19 -64.79
CA THR A 60 -10.84 12.00 -66.01
C THR A 60 -9.47 11.84 -66.66
N LEU A 61 -9.47 11.58 -67.97
CA LEU A 61 -8.28 11.47 -68.82
C LEU A 61 -8.30 12.65 -69.81
N THR A 62 -7.26 13.48 -69.82
CA THR A 62 -7.21 14.73 -70.61
C THR A 62 -5.95 14.79 -71.45
N HIS A 63 -6.08 15.12 -72.74
CA HIS A 63 -4.92 15.41 -73.58
C HIS A 63 -4.45 16.85 -73.37
N VAL A 64 -3.38 17.01 -72.57
CA VAL A 64 -2.81 18.31 -72.16
C VAL A 64 -1.62 18.76 -73.03
N GLY A 65 -1.43 18.13 -74.19
CA GLY A 65 -0.37 18.45 -75.14
C GLY A 65 -0.87 19.26 -76.33
N THR A 66 0.03 19.65 -77.22
CA THR A 66 -0.23 20.65 -78.27
C THR A 66 -0.39 20.09 -79.69
N SER A 67 -0.11 18.80 -79.92
CA SER A 67 -0.26 18.19 -81.26
C SER A 67 -0.30 16.67 -81.25
N GLY A 68 -1.06 16.09 -82.18
CA GLY A 68 -1.24 14.65 -82.34
C GLY A 68 -2.48 14.11 -81.62
N THR A 69 -2.91 12.91 -82.00
CA THR A 69 -4.08 12.23 -81.40
C THR A 69 -3.61 11.20 -80.38
N ILE A 70 -4.15 11.24 -79.17
CA ILE A 70 -3.96 10.15 -78.20
C ILE A 70 -4.98 9.05 -78.50
N GLU A 71 -4.50 7.85 -78.76
CA GLU A 71 -5.31 6.64 -79.00
C GLU A 71 -5.17 5.69 -77.81
N PHE A 72 -6.30 5.25 -77.24
CA PHE A 72 -6.35 4.19 -76.25
C PHE A 72 -6.47 2.82 -76.95
N ALA A 73 -5.66 1.85 -76.53
CA ALA A 73 -5.60 0.51 -77.14
C ALA A 73 -6.37 -0.54 -76.32
N THR A 74 -6.13 -0.59 -75.01
CA THR A 74 -6.80 -1.52 -74.08
C THR A 74 -6.87 -0.91 -72.68
N ILE A 75 -7.95 -1.21 -71.96
CA ILE A 75 -8.11 -0.90 -70.54
C ILE A 75 -8.42 -2.22 -69.82
N SER A 76 -7.72 -2.48 -68.72
CA SER A 76 -7.82 -3.72 -67.93
C SER A 76 -7.27 -3.48 -66.53
N PHE A 77 -7.58 -4.37 -65.58
CA PHE A 77 -6.84 -4.41 -64.32
C PHE A 77 -5.59 -5.30 -64.44
N GLU A 78 -4.52 -4.95 -63.73
CA GLU A 78 -3.33 -5.79 -63.51
C GLU A 78 -3.07 -5.89 -62.00
N GLY A 79 -2.79 -7.10 -61.51
CA GLY A 79 -2.39 -7.33 -60.11
C GLY A 79 -3.53 -7.50 -59.09
N LEU A 80 -4.79 -7.54 -59.51
CA LEU A 80 -5.91 -7.97 -58.64
C LEU A 80 -5.96 -9.50 -58.52
N SER A 81 -6.49 -9.98 -57.41
CA SER A 81 -6.81 -11.40 -57.13
C SER A 81 -8.31 -11.74 -57.23
N THR A 82 -9.17 -10.74 -57.43
CA THR A 82 -10.64 -10.87 -57.34
C THR A 82 -11.35 -10.20 -58.53
N ASP A 83 -12.61 -10.62 -58.78
CA ASP A 83 -13.49 -10.07 -59.83
C ASP A 83 -14.34 -8.87 -59.34
N GLU A 84 -14.06 -8.33 -58.15
CA GLU A 84 -14.89 -7.31 -57.46
C GLU A 84 -14.75 -5.91 -58.05
N PHE A 85 -13.69 -5.67 -58.83
CA PHE A 85 -13.50 -4.43 -59.60
C PHE A 85 -13.94 -4.61 -61.06
N SER A 86 -14.83 -3.73 -61.49
CA SER A 86 -15.24 -3.57 -62.89
C SER A 86 -15.07 -2.11 -63.34
N PHE A 87 -15.20 -1.84 -64.64
CA PHE A 87 -15.18 -0.47 -65.15
C PHE A 87 -16.19 -0.25 -66.28
N GLU A 88 -16.75 0.96 -66.32
CA GLU A 88 -17.49 1.51 -67.44
C GLU A 88 -16.51 2.28 -68.33
N GLY A 89 -16.33 1.80 -69.57
CA GLY A 89 -15.29 2.28 -70.51
C GLY A 89 -15.40 3.77 -70.88
N PRO A 90 -14.31 4.36 -71.40
CA PRO A 90 -14.25 5.80 -71.63
C PRO A 90 -15.17 6.24 -72.77
N GLY A 91 -15.83 7.39 -72.60
CA GLY A 91 -16.77 7.95 -73.59
C GLY A 91 -16.16 8.25 -74.98
N SER A 92 -14.83 8.35 -75.06
CA SER A 92 -14.06 8.28 -76.30
C SER A 92 -12.80 7.44 -76.12
N MET A 93 -12.44 6.68 -77.17
CA MET A 93 -11.17 5.94 -77.28
C MET A 93 -10.04 6.75 -77.93
N THR A 94 -10.32 7.98 -78.37
CA THR A 94 -9.36 8.93 -78.95
C THR A 94 -9.53 10.33 -78.37
N LEU A 95 -8.43 11.06 -78.14
CA LEU A 95 -8.45 12.45 -77.68
C LEU A 95 -7.60 13.32 -78.62
N GLU A 96 -8.18 14.39 -79.15
CA GLU A 96 -7.44 15.49 -79.80
C GLU A 96 -6.87 16.46 -78.75
N PRO A 97 -5.92 17.35 -79.12
CA PRO A 97 -5.33 18.32 -78.19
C PRO A 97 -6.38 19.18 -77.47
N GLY A 98 -6.48 19.02 -76.14
CA GLY A 98 -7.47 19.68 -75.28
C GLY A 98 -8.71 18.85 -74.94
N ASP A 99 -8.95 17.71 -75.59
CA ASP A 99 -10.08 16.83 -75.28
C ASP A 99 -9.93 16.14 -73.92
N SER A 100 -11.07 15.76 -73.33
CA SER A 100 -11.13 14.93 -72.13
C SER A 100 -12.20 13.85 -72.24
N THR A 101 -11.93 12.68 -71.64
CA THR A 101 -12.87 11.58 -71.49
C THR A 101 -12.91 11.13 -70.03
N THR A 102 -13.99 10.47 -69.60
CA THR A 102 -14.16 9.96 -68.23
C THR A 102 -14.35 8.45 -68.26
N LEU A 103 -13.78 7.77 -67.27
CA LEU A 103 -13.81 6.32 -67.07
C LEU A 103 -14.22 6.07 -65.61
N THR A 104 -15.25 5.25 -65.39
CA THR A 104 -15.73 4.95 -64.02
C THR A 104 -15.33 3.55 -63.61
N VAL A 105 -14.63 3.42 -62.48
CA VAL A 105 -14.32 2.15 -61.82
C VAL A 105 -15.38 1.90 -60.75
N ILE A 106 -15.86 0.65 -60.68
CA ILE A 106 -16.88 0.19 -59.74
C ILE A 106 -16.27 -0.92 -58.89
N TYR A 107 -16.41 -0.82 -57.57
CA TYR A 107 -16.01 -1.84 -56.60
C TYR A 107 -17.24 -2.42 -55.91
N SER A 108 -17.33 -3.75 -55.86
CA SER A 108 -18.49 -4.51 -55.35
C SER A 108 -18.00 -5.72 -54.56
N PRO A 109 -17.68 -5.57 -53.26
CA PRO A 109 -17.06 -6.64 -52.49
C PRO A 109 -18.00 -7.83 -52.25
N VAL A 110 -17.43 -9.02 -52.35
CA VAL A 110 -18.05 -10.32 -52.04
C VAL A 110 -17.44 -10.99 -50.81
N ASP A 111 -16.24 -10.58 -50.38
CA ASP A 111 -15.67 -10.98 -49.09
C ASP A 111 -15.11 -9.79 -48.27
N SER A 112 -14.49 -10.08 -47.13
CA SER A 112 -14.04 -9.10 -46.15
C SER A 112 -12.53 -8.84 -46.12
N ASN A 113 -11.78 -9.28 -47.14
CA ASN A 113 -10.36 -8.99 -47.35
C ASN A 113 -10.12 -7.57 -47.90
N ALA A 114 -8.85 -7.21 -48.14
CA ALA A 114 -8.42 -5.86 -48.54
C ALA A 114 -7.79 -5.84 -49.94
N ASP A 115 -8.57 -5.43 -50.94
CA ASP A 115 -8.19 -5.58 -52.35
C ASP A 115 -7.37 -4.41 -52.89
N ASN A 116 -6.29 -4.75 -53.58
CA ASN A 116 -5.30 -3.78 -54.05
C ASN A 116 -4.77 -4.21 -55.43
N GLY A 117 -4.66 -3.27 -56.36
CA GLY A 117 -4.19 -3.55 -57.73
C GLY A 117 -3.99 -2.29 -58.56
N HIS A 118 -3.96 -2.44 -59.88
CA HIS A 118 -3.82 -1.32 -60.81
C HIS A 118 -4.87 -1.37 -61.92
N LEU A 119 -5.54 -0.24 -62.15
CA LEU A 119 -6.18 0.05 -63.43
C LEU A 119 -5.08 0.40 -64.45
N VAL A 120 -5.06 -0.27 -65.59
CA VAL A 120 -3.99 -0.15 -66.59
C VAL A 120 -4.58 0.25 -67.95
N ILE A 121 -4.12 1.39 -68.45
CA ILE A 121 -4.58 2.03 -69.67
C ILE A 121 -3.42 2.05 -70.65
N ARG A 122 -3.50 1.27 -71.73
CA ARG A 122 -2.47 1.21 -72.78
C ARG A 122 -2.83 2.20 -73.89
N HIS A 123 -1.86 3.01 -74.33
CA HIS A 123 -2.08 4.14 -75.23
C HIS A 123 -0.86 4.42 -76.11
N ASN A 124 -1.00 5.32 -77.09
CA ASN A 124 0.07 5.67 -78.04
C ASN A 124 1.03 6.81 -77.55
N VAL A 125 1.09 7.08 -76.24
CA VAL A 125 1.92 8.13 -75.63
C VAL A 125 3.28 7.58 -75.19
N VAL A 126 4.31 7.84 -75.99
CA VAL A 126 5.66 7.28 -75.83
C VAL A 126 6.34 7.77 -74.54
N GLN A 127 6.08 9.02 -74.14
CA GLN A 127 6.61 9.67 -72.94
C GLN A 127 6.22 8.91 -71.65
N LEU A 128 5.08 8.22 -71.68
CA LEU A 128 4.55 7.39 -70.60
C LEU A 128 4.75 5.89 -70.89
N ASN A 129 5.77 5.54 -71.69
CA ASN A 129 6.08 4.16 -72.12
C ASN A 129 4.86 3.41 -72.71
N ASN A 130 3.94 4.11 -73.36
CA ASN A 130 2.68 3.60 -73.91
C ASN A 130 1.72 2.95 -72.88
N VAL A 131 1.92 3.16 -71.56
CA VAL A 131 1.07 2.60 -70.50
C VAL A 131 0.94 3.55 -69.30
N THR A 132 -0.28 4.00 -69.01
CA THR A 132 -0.64 4.62 -67.73
C THR A 132 -1.11 3.54 -66.74
N ARG A 133 -0.69 3.63 -65.48
CA ARG A 133 -1.20 2.80 -64.37
C ARG A 133 -1.72 3.70 -63.26
N ILE A 134 -2.93 3.40 -62.78
CA ILE A 134 -3.59 4.10 -61.68
C ILE A 134 -3.84 3.06 -60.58
N PRO A 135 -3.25 3.19 -59.39
CA PRO A 135 -3.52 2.28 -58.27
C PRO A 135 -5.00 2.31 -57.88
N VAL A 136 -5.57 1.11 -57.67
CA VAL A 136 -6.90 0.90 -57.09
C VAL A 136 -6.75 0.23 -55.73
N SER A 137 -7.49 0.69 -54.71
CA SER A 137 -7.48 0.07 -53.38
C SER A 137 -8.83 0.13 -52.66
N ALA A 138 -9.12 -0.92 -51.92
CA ALA A 138 -10.18 -1.02 -50.93
C ALA A 138 -9.60 -1.44 -49.57
N LEU A 139 -10.28 -1.08 -48.48
CA LEU A 139 -9.88 -1.44 -47.12
C LEU A 139 -10.70 -2.64 -46.63
N GLY A 140 -9.99 -3.57 -45.99
CA GLY A 140 -10.60 -4.77 -45.44
C GLY A 140 -11.73 -4.49 -44.45
N GLN A 141 -12.71 -5.39 -44.42
CA GLN A 141 -13.95 -5.17 -43.69
C GLN A 141 -13.85 -5.66 -42.24
N VAL A 142 -14.69 -5.10 -41.37
CA VAL A 142 -14.76 -5.43 -39.94
C VAL A 142 -16.21 -5.56 -39.51
N ALA A 143 -16.49 -6.52 -38.62
CA ALA A 143 -17.79 -6.73 -37.99
C ALA A 143 -17.72 -6.15 -36.57
N GLU A 144 -18.69 -5.31 -36.19
CA GLU A 144 -18.60 -4.47 -35.00
C GLU A 144 -19.98 -4.20 -34.39
N LEU A 145 -20.13 -4.45 -33.08
CA LEU A 145 -21.38 -4.26 -32.37
C LEU A 145 -21.35 -2.99 -31.52
N ILE A 146 -22.46 -2.26 -31.50
CA ILE A 146 -22.73 -1.23 -30.48
C ILE A 146 -23.99 -1.59 -29.69
N ALA A 147 -24.02 -1.20 -28.42
CA ALA A 147 -25.24 -1.15 -27.62
C ALA A 147 -25.91 0.23 -27.73
N ASN A 148 -27.22 0.27 -27.53
CA ASN A 148 -28.02 1.48 -27.40
C ASN A 148 -29.11 1.24 -26.33
N PRO A 149 -29.07 1.91 -25.16
CA PRO A 149 -28.09 2.91 -24.75
C PRO A 149 -26.66 2.34 -24.55
N HIS A 150 -25.67 3.23 -24.57
CA HIS A 150 -24.29 2.96 -24.15
C HIS A 150 -23.70 4.24 -23.49
N PRO A 151 -23.22 4.20 -22.23
CA PRO A 151 -23.29 3.07 -21.30
C PRO A 151 -24.73 2.63 -21.02
N ILE A 152 -24.90 1.40 -20.54
CA ILE A 152 -26.21 0.83 -20.17
C ILE A 152 -26.52 1.31 -18.75
N ASP A 153 -26.92 2.58 -18.67
CA ASP A 153 -27.09 3.29 -17.41
C ASP A 153 -28.53 3.20 -16.88
N PHE A 154 -28.68 2.52 -15.75
CA PHE A 154 -29.91 2.51 -14.95
C PHE A 154 -30.07 3.79 -14.14
N GLY A 155 -29.01 4.57 -13.95
CA GLY A 155 -29.00 5.78 -13.15
C GLY A 155 -29.45 5.50 -11.72
N HIS A 156 -30.14 6.47 -11.15
CA HIS A 156 -30.55 6.47 -9.75
C HIS A 156 -31.79 5.60 -9.48
N VAL A 157 -31.65 4.62 -8.58
CA VAL A 157 -32.71 3.70 -8.11
C VAL A 157 -32.70 3.63 -6.57
N HIS A 158 -33.86 3.47 -5.95
CA HIS A 158 -33.99 3.34 -4.48
C HIS A 158 -33.82 1.89 -4.01
N VAL A 159 -33.27 1.71 -2.80
CA VAL A 159 -33.11 0.39 -2.18
C VAL A 159 -34.45 -0.34 -2.07
N GLY A 160 -34.52 -1.53 -2.67
CA GLY A 160 -35.72 -2.38 -2.66
C GLY A 160 -36.69 -2.16 -3.82
N ASP A 161 -36.57 -1.07 -4.57
CA ASP A 161 -37.19 -0.92 -5.90
C ASP A 161 -36.36 -1.67 -6.97
N SER A 162 -36.90 -1.79 -8.18
CA SER A 162 -36.18 -2.32 -9.35
C SER A 162 -36.54 -1.57 -10.62
N LYS A 163 -35.61 -1.55 -11.58
CA LYS A 163 -35.76 -0.86 -12.88
C LYS A 163 -35.39 -1.81 -14.02
N ASP A 164 -36.23 -1.87 -15.05
CA ASP A 164 -35.92 -2.52 -16.33
C ASP A 164 -35.37 -1.50 -17.34
N LEU A 165 -34.47 -1.95 -18.22
CA LEU A 165 -33.92 -1.16 -19.33
C LEU A 165 -33.84 -2.03 -20.61
N ASP A 166 -34.46 -1.54 -21.68
CA ASP A 166 -34.35 -2.11 -23.03
C ASP A 166 -33.00 -1.71 -23.64
N VAL A 167 -32.22 -2.68 -24.12
CA VAL A 167 -30.92 -2.46 -24.79
C VAL A 167 -30.94 -3.08 -26.18
N ILE A 168 -30.62 -2.30 -27.20
CA ILE A 168 -30.52 -2.77 -28.59
C ILE A 168 -29.04 -2.96 -28.95
N LEU A 169 -28.68 -4.17 -29.37
CA LEU A 169 -27.39 -4.44 -30.01
C LEU A 169 -27.55 -4.32 -31.53
N THR A 170 -26.67 -3.56 -32.17
CA THR A 170 -26.69 -3.35 -33.63
C THR A 170 -25.32 -3.63 -34.24
N ASN A 171 -25.25 -4.40 -35.32
CA ASN A 171 -24.03 -4.55 -36.11
C ASN A 171 -23.83 -3.30 -37.00
N VAL A 172 -22.92 -2.41 -36.58
CA VAL A 172 -22.49 -1.23 -37.34
C VAL A 172 -21.21 -1.47 -38.15
N GLY A 173 -20.68 -2.68 -38.07
CA GLY A 173 -19.64 -3.16 -38.97
C GLY A 173 -20.12 -3.29 -40.42
N SER A 174 -19.20 -3.60 -41.31
CA SER A 174 -19.46 -3.83 -42.74
C SER A 174 -19.41 -5.33 -43.12
N ASP A 175 -19.07 -6.19 -42.16
CA ASP A 175 -19.05 -7.66 -42.22
C ASP A 175 -20.01 -8.24 -41.14
N ALA A 176 -20.40 -9.51 -41.24
CA ALA A 176 -21.40 -10.13 -40.36
C ALA A 176 -20.83 -10.58 -39.00
N VAL A 177 -21.69 -10.62 -37.97
CA VAL A 177 -21.37 -11.16 -36.63
C VAL A 177 -22.25 -12.37 -36.32
N ASN A 178 -21.65 -13.51 -35.98
CA ASN A 178 -22.38 -14.66 -35.44
C ASN A 178 -22.28 -14.66 -33.90
N ILE A 179 -23.27 -14.13 -33.20
CA ILE A 179 -23.31 -14.06 -31.74
C ILE A 179 -23.65 -15.44 -31.18
N THR A 180 -22.80 -15.98 -30.31
CA THR A 180 -22.92 -17.33 -29.74
C THR A 180 -23.31 -17.34 -28.26
N ASN A 181 -22.97 -16.30 -27.49
CA ASN A 181 -23.37 -16.16 -26.08
C ASN A 181 -23.55 -14.68 -25.71
N ILE A 182 -24.42 -14.39 -24.73
CA ILE A 182 -24.60 -13.07 -24.12
C ILE A 182 -24.78 -13.28 -22.61
N GLY A 183 -24.05 -12.53 -21.80
CA GLY A 183 -24.14 -12.59 -20.34
C GLY A 183 -23.52 -11.38 -19.67
N LEU A 184 -23.83 -11.19 -18.39
CA LEU A 184 -23.10 -10.26 -17.52
C LEU A 184 -21.84 -10.96 -16.99
N ARG A 185 -20.74 -10.22 -16.75
CA ARG A 185 -19.54 -10.79 -16.11
C ARG A 185 -19.85 -11.23 -14.67
N ILE A 186 -19.17 -12.28 -14.22
CA ILE A 186 -19.33 -12.88 -12.88
C ILE A 186 -18.67 -12.08 -11.74
N ASP A 187 -17.87 -11.07 -12.08
CA ASP A 187 -17.20 -10.14 -11.17
C ASP A 187 -17.84 -8.73 -11.13
N GLY A 188 -18.92 -8.50 -11.87
CA GLY A 188 -19.81 -7.35 -11.69
C GLY A 188 -20.85 -7.58 -10.59
N SER A 189 -21.61 -6.54 -10.22
CA SER A 189 -22.65 -6.63 -9.19
C SER A 189 -23.70 -7.72 -9.52
N PRO A 190 -24.11 -8.55 -8.54
CA PRO A 190 -25.16 -9.54 -8.71
C PRO A 190 -26.56 -8.95 -8.83
N ASP A 191 -26.72 -7.64 -8.62
CA ASP A 191 -28.01 -6.94 -8.64
C ASP A 191 -28.47 -6.55 -10.05
N PHE A 192 -27.69 -6.91 -11.09
CA PHE A 192 -28.07 -6.86 -12.50
C PHE A 192 -28.45 -8.26 -13.05
N GLU A 193 -29.60 -8.38 -13.73
CA GLU A 193 -30.05 -9.64 -14.36
C GLU A 193 -30.51 -9.41 -15.81
N ILE A 194 -30.08 -10.27 -16.75
CA ILE A 194 -30.62 -10.27 -18.13
C ILE A 194 -31.93 -11.06 -18.13
N THR A 195 -33.06 -10.36 -18.17
CA THR A 195 -34.40 -10.97 -18.07
C THR A 195 -34.98 -11.43 -19.41
N ALA A 196 -34.54 -10.83 -20.53
CA ALA A 196 -34.98 -11.25 -21.87
C ALA A 196 -33.91 -11.05 -22.97
N ILE A 197 -33.97 -11.90 -24.00
CA ILE A 197 -33.21 -11.79 -25.25
C ILE A 197 -34.17 -12.04 -26.41
N SER A 198 -34.12 -11.20 -27.45
CA SER A 198 -35.04 -11.24 -28.58
C SER A 198 -34.37 -10.89 -29.92
N HIS A 199 -34.57 -11.74 -30.93
CA HIS A 199 -34.24 -11.43 -32.33
C HIS A 199 -35.53 -11.21 -33.14
N LYS A 200 -35.44 -10.35 -34.16
CA LYS A 200 -36.54 -9.90 -35.03
C LYS A 200 -37.35 -11.02 -35.67
N ASN A 201 -36.70 -12.16 -35.96
CA ASN A 201 -37.33 -13.34 -36.56
C ASN A 201 -37.78 -14.41 -35.52
N GLY A 202 -37.51 -14.18 -34.22
CA GLY A 202 -37.81 -15.13 -33.14
C GLY A 202 -36.72 -16.18 -32.86
N ASP A 203 -35.53 -16.01 -33.44
CA ASP A 203 -34.39 -16.90 -33.24
C ASP A 203 -33.84 -16.86 -31.80
N LYS A 204 -33.03 -17.87 -31.46
CA LYS A 204 -32.27 -17.96 -30.21
C LYS A 204 -30.79 -18.13 -30.54
N LEU A 205 -29.91 -17.72 -29.62
CA LEU A 205 -28.46 -17.88 -29.77
C LEU A 205 -28.08 -19.34 -30.12
N PRO A 206 -27.16 -19.58 -31.06
CA PRO A 206 -26.43 -18.58 -31.84
C PRO A 206 -27.27 -17.87 -32.91
N VAL A 207 -27.01 -16.58 -33.16
CA VAL A 207 -27.71 -15.76 -34.16
C VAL A 207 -26.72 -14.95 -34.99
N GLU A 208 -26.95 -14.88 -36.30
CA GLU A 208 -26.16 -14.06 -37.23
C GLU A 208 -26.83 -12.69 -37.42
N LEU A 209 -26.06 -11.61 -37.30
CA LEU A 209 -26.48 -10.23 -37.60
C LEU A 209 -25.69 -9.70 -38.79
N MET A 210 -26.38 -9.42 -39.90
CA MET A 210 -25.80 -8.73 -41.05
C MET A 210 -25.49 -7.26 -40.73
N PRO A 211 -24.64 -6.58 -41.52
CA PRO A 211 -24.45 -5.12 -41.43
C PRO A 211 -25.76 -4.34 -41.42
N GLY A 212 -26.04 -3.64 -40.32
CA GLY A 212 -27.26 -2.87 -40.09
C GLY A 212 -28.43 -3.64 -39.47
N GLU A 213 -28.26 -4.90 -39.07
CA GLU A 213 -29.28 -5.67 -38.32
C GLU A 213 -29.13 -5.52 -36.79
N ASP A 214 -30.24 -5.76 -36.10
CA ASP A 214 -30.47 -5.46 -34.68
C ASP A 214 -31.03 -6.64 -33.88
N MET A 215 -30.71 -6.70 -32.58
CA MET A 215 -31.36 -7.57 -31.60
C MET A 215 -31.58 -6.86 -30.26
N GLY A 216 -32.67 -7.21 -29.56
CA GLY A 216 -33.07 -6.56 -28.31
C GLY A 216 -32.82 -7.43 -27.08
N LEU A 217 -32.33 -6.81 -26.02
CA LEU A 217 -32.14 -7.35 -24.68
C LEU A 217 -33.00 -6.57 -23.69
N VAL A 218 -33.38 -7.21 -22.59
CA VAL A 218 -33.91 -6.52 -21.40
C VAL A 218 -33.04 -6.88 -20.21
N ILE A 219 -32.56 -5.86 -19.49
CA ILE A 219 -31.76 -6.01 -18.28
C ILE A 219 -32.53 -5.36 -17.12
N ASN A 220 -32.57 -6.02 -15.97
CA ASN A 220 -33.12 -5.51 -14.71
C ASN A 220 -31.98 -5.09 -13.78
N TYR A 221 -32.19 -4.04 -12.99
CA TYR A 221 -31.32 -3.63 -11.88
C TYR A 221 -32.13 -3.47 -10.59
N LYS A 222 -31.57 -3.91 -9.46
CA LYS A 222 -32.23 -3.89 -8.16
C LYS A 222 -31.24 -3.75 -6.98
N PRO A 223 -30.84 -2.51 -6.60
CA PRO A 223 -29.77 -2.25 -5.63
C PRO A 223 -30.05 -2.82 -4.23
N ALA A 224 -29.01 -3.41 -3.62
CA ALA A 224 -29.02 -4.00 -2.29
C ALA A 224 -28.05 -3.37 -1.28
N GLY A 225 -27.09 -2.52 -1.67
CA GLY A 225 -26.27 -1.81 -0.66
C GLY A 225 -25.30 -0.71 -1.10
N ASP A 226 -24.70 -0.75 -2.29
CA ASP A 226 -23.58 0.15 -2.63
C ASP A 226 -24.03 1.42 -3.39
N ILE A 227 -23.26 2.50 -3.26
CA ILE A 227 -23.65 3.83 -3.78
C ILE A 227 -23.74 3.88 -5.31
N CYS A 228 -22.85 3.19 -6.00
CA CYS A 228 -22.90 2.93 -7.44
C CYS A 228 -22.31 1.55 -7.70
N GLU A 229 -22.99 0.78 -8.53
CA GLU A 229 -22.68 -0.61 -8.83
C GLU A 229 -22.50 -0.77 -10.35
N ALA A 230 -21.51 -1.58 -10.74
CA ALA A 230 -21.15 -1.78 -12.13
C ALA A 230 -21.12 -3.27 -12.50
N SER A 231 -21.35 -3.55 -13.78
CA SER A 231 -21.16 -4.84 -14.42
C SER A 231 -20.82 -4.60 -15.91
N VAL A 232 -20.54 -5.67 -16.64
CA VAL A 232 -20.25 -5.61 -18.07
C VAL A 232 -21.11 -6.61 -18.80
N LEU A 233 -21.92 -6.12 -19.74
CA LEU A 233 -22.60 -6.96 -20.73
C LEU A 233 -21.56 -7.47 -21.72
N GLN A 234 -21.18 -8.73 -21.59
CA GLN A 234 -20.31 -9.41 -22.53
C GLN A 234 -21.12 -10.17 -23.58
N VAL A 235 -20.91 -9.77 -24.84
CA VAL A 235 -21.42 -10.45 -26.03
C VAL A 235 -20.26 -11.22 -26.64
N VAL A 236 -20.44 -12.53 -26.83
CA VAL A 236 -19.44 -13.43 -27.41
C VAL A 236 -19.95 -13.89 -28.77
N GLY A 237 -19.10 -13.84 -29.80
CA GLY A 237 -19.45 -14.29 -31.13
C GLY A 237 -18.23 -14.58 -31.99
N ASP A 238 -18.46 -14.87 -33.27
CA ASP A 238 -17.40 -15.04 -34.27
C ASP A 238 -17.49 -13.93 -35.33
N LYS A 239 -16.34 -13.38 -35.72
CA LYS A 239 -16.19 -12.58 -36.95
C LYS A 239 -15.13 -13.21 -37.84
N LYS A 240 -15.46 -13.44 -39.12
CA LYS A 240 -14.63 -14.22 -40.08
C LYS A 240 -14.25 -15.63 -39.60
N GLY A 241 -15.06 -16.24 -38.72
CA GLY A 241 -14.77 -17.54 -38.09
C GLY A 241 -13.71 -17.49 -36.98
N ALA A 242 -13.30 -16.30 -36.54
CA ALA A 242 -12.46 -16.10 -35.37
C ALA A 242 -13.29 -15.54 -34.21
N LYS A 243 -13.15 -16.13 -33.03
CA LYS A 243 -13.88 -15.74 -31.82
C LYS A 243 -13.57 -14.29 -31.44
N SER A 244 -14.58 -13.56 -31.00
CA SER A 244 -14.52 -12.15 -30.59
C SER A 244 -15.45 -11.90 -29.40
N TYR A 245 -15.15 -10.83 -28.68
CA TYR A 245 -15.87 -10.37 -27.51
C TYR A 245 -16.17 -8.89 -27.68
N TRP A 246 -17.40 -8.50 -27.37
CA TRP A 246 -17.82 -7.10 -27.25
C TRP A 246 -18.29 -6.91 -25.81
N ASN A 247 -17.74 -5.90 -25.16
CA ASN A 247 -18.02 -5.57 -23.76
C ASN A 247 -18.70 -4.19 -23.73
N PHE A 248 -19.83 -4.08 -23.05
CA PHE A 248 -20.56 -2.83 -22.86
C PHE A 248 -20.75 -2.56 -21.38
N SER A 249 -20.45 -1.33 -20.92
CA SER A 249 -20.63 -0.95 -19.51
C SER A 249 -22.10 -1.01 -19.11
N VAL A 250 -22.37 -1.56 -17.92
CA VAL A 250 -23.68 -1.60 -17.28
C VAL A 250 -23.52 -0.98 -15.88
N GLN A 251 -24.28 0.06 -15.56
CA GLN A 251 -24.14 0.75 -14.29
C GLN A 251 -25.48 1.21 -13.71
N GLY A 252 -25.52 1.40 -12.40
CA GLY A 252 -26.67 1.94 -11.69
C GLY A 252 -26.25 2.40 -10.29
N CYS A 253 -26.92 3.44 -9.77
CA CYS A 253 -26.56 4.06 -8.50
C CYS A 253 -27.71 4.04 -7.51
N GLN A 254 -27.37 3.81 -6.25
CA GLN A 254 -28.28 3.91 -5.12
C GLN A 254 -28.45 5.39 -4.73
N VAL A 255 -29.68 5.81 -4.48
CA VAL A 255 -29.97 7.14 -3.90
C VAL A 255 -29.87 7.04 -2.37
N GLY A 256 -29.03 7.86 -1.73
CA GLY A 256 -28.88 7.87 -0.28
C GLY A 256 -28.15 9.09 0.29
N PRO A 257 -28.51 9.51 1.51
CA PRO A 257 -27.74 10.49 2.28
C PRO A 257 -26.44 9.85 2.78
N ARG A 258 -25.39 10.65 2.96
CA ARG A 258 -24.09 10.19 3.50
C ARG A 258 -23.66 11.11 4.63
N ILE A 259 -23.70 10.63 5.87
CA ILE A 259 -23.31 11.43 7.03
C ILE A 259 -21.79 11.58 7.12
N VAL A 260 -21.33 12.83 7.25
CA VAL A 260 -19.93 13.15 7.55
C VAL A 260 -19.88 13.96 8.83
N ILE A 261 -18.96 13.61 9.73
CA ILE A 261 -18.80 14.28 11.02
C ILE A 261 -17.34 14.71 11.18
N THR A 262 -17.13 16.01 11.45
CA THR A 262 -15.81 16.63 11.51
C THR A 262 -15.61 17.41 12.81
N PRO A 263 -14.52 17.18 13.57
CA PRO A 263 -13.57 16.06 13.40
C PRO A 263 -14.25 14.70 13.66
N GLY A 264 -13.76 13.63 13.02
CA GLY A 264 -14.26 12.25 13.22
C GLY A 264 -13.89 11.61 14.56
N VAL A 265 -13.28 12.39 15.47
CA VAL A 265 -12.78 12.01 16.79
C VAL A 265 -12.68 13.27 17.64
N ILE A 266 -12.86 13.15 18.96
CA ILE A 266 -12.45 14.20 19.92
C ILE A 266 -11.34 13.64 20.79
N ASP A 267 -10.29 14.43 21.03
CA ASP A 267 -9.37 14.21 22.14
C ASP A 267 -9.31 15.48 22.99
N PHE A 268 -9.36 15.31 24.31
CA PHE A 268 -9.22 16.38 25.30
C PHE A 268 -7.80 16.50 25.86
N ASP A 269 -6.88 15.62 25.45
CA ASP A 269 -5.51 15.52 26.00
C ASP A 269 -5.53 15.47 27.53
N TRP A 270 -4.73 16.28 28.24
CA TRP A 270 -4.69 16.30 29.70
C TRP A 270 -5.70 17.28 30.29
N VAL A 271 -6.67 16.75 31.04
CA VAL A 271 -7.63 17.53 31.84
C VAL A 271 -7.32 17.32 33.32
N SER A 272 -7.28 18.42 34.09
CA SER A 272 -6.99 18.39 35.52
C SER A 272 -8.17 17.82 36.32
N LEU A 273 -7.88 17.23 37.48
CA LEU A 273 -8.85 16.44 38.25
C LEU A 273 -10.06 17.28 38.70
N ASP A 274 -11.27 16.77 38.40
CA ASP A 274 -12.57 17.42 38.60
C ASP A 274 -12.82 18.72 37.78
N GLU A 275 -11.99 19.02 36.77
CA GLU A 275 -12.26 20.07 35.76
C GLU A 275 -13.05 19.54 34.54
N THR A 276 -13.59 20.46 33.71
CA THR A 276 -14.42 20.16 32.53
C THR A 276 -13.83 20.75 31.25
N ALA A 277 -13.69 19.93 30.21
CA ALA A 277 -13.28 20.32 28.85
C ALA A 277 -14.46 20.30 27.86
N GLU A 278 -14.36 21.06 26.75
CA GLU A 278 -15.37 21.14 25.70
C GLU A 278 -14.77 20.96 24.30
N GLY A 279 -15.45 20.18 23.44
CA GLY A 279 -15.15 19.99 22.03
C GLY A 279 -16.37 20.29 21.16
N THR A 280 -16.17 20.56 19.88
CA THR A 280 -17.25 20.87 18.92
C THR A 280 -17.17 19.92 17.73
N LEU A 281 -18.31 19.36 17.34
CA LEU A 281 -18.48 18.48 16.17
C LEU A 281 -19.41 19.16 15.17
N HIS A 282 -19.08 19.05 13.89
CA HIS A 282 -19.88 19.51 12.76
C HIS A 282 -20.39 18.30 11.98
N ILE A 283 -21.70 18.25 11.69
CA ILE A 283 -22.32 17.27 10.81
C ILE A 283 -22.57 17.91 9.45
N THR A 284 -22.22 17.23 8.36
CA THR A 284 -22.54 17.58 6.98
C THR A 284 -23.13 16.37 6.24
N ASN A 285 -23.75 16.61 5.09
CA ASN A 285 -24.22 15.59 4.16
C ASN A 285 -23.31 15.57 2.92
N ALA A 286 -22.73 14.42 2.62
CA ALA A 286 -21.91 14.18 1.42
C ALA A 286 -22.59 13.18 0.46
N GLY A 287 -23.92 13.08 0.52
CA GLY A 287 -24.74 12.17 -0.29
C GLY A 287 -25.74 12.90 -1.18
N ASN A 288 -26.37 12.13 -2.09
CA ASN A 288 -27.27 12.62 -3.14
C ASN A 288 -28.76 12.60 -2.73
N ALA A 289 -29.04 12.55 -1.42
CA ALA A 289 -30.37 12.74 -0.84
C ALA A 289 -30.30 13.43 0.54
N PRO A 290 -31.38 14.05 1.04
CA PRO A 290 -31.38 14.74 2.34
C PRO A 290 -31.05 13.83 3.53
N LEU A 291 -30.08 14.26 4.34
CA LEU A 291 -29.72 13.61 5.60
C LEU A 291 -30.66 14.09 6.72
N GLU A 292 -31.39 13.15 7.33
CA GLU A 292 -32.32 13.38 8.43
C GLU A 292 -31.79 12.77 9.75
N ILE A 293 -31.83 13.55 10.82
CA ILE A 293 -31.41 13.17 12.19
C ILE A 293 -32.45 13.71 13.19
N GLN A 294 -33.01 12.88 14.07
CA GLN A 294 -33.98 13.35 15.07
C GLN A 294 -33.28 13.96 16.29
N PRO A 295 -33.93 14.86 17.06
CA PRO A 295 -33.30 15.56 18.20
C PRO A 295 -32.73 14.67 19.31
N ASN A 296 -33.21 13.43 19.42
CA ASN A 296 -32.78 12.45 20.42
C ASN A 296 -31.73 11.45 19.89
N ASP A 297 -31.39 11.52 18.60
CA ASP A 297 -30.50 10.56 17.94
C ASP A 297 -29.01 10.90 18.15
N ILE A 298 -28.70 12.13 18.54
CA ILE A 298 -27.37 12.60 18.96
C ILE A 298 -27.26 12.47 20.49
N GLN A 299 -26.49 11.48 20.96
CA GLN A 299 -26.37 11.15 22.39
C GLN A 299 -24.99 10.58 22.74
N ILE A 300 -24.63 10.57 24.03
CA ILE A 300 -23.48 9.77 24.49
C ILE A 300 -23.90 8.29 24.45
N PHE A 301 -23.09 7.43 23.84
CA PHE A 301 -23.39 6.01 23.70
C PHE A 301 -23.48 5.34 25.08
N PRO A 302 -24.55 4.57 25.40
CA PRO A 302 -24.75 3.98 26.72
C PRO A 302 -23.66 2.98 27.19
N GLY A 303 -22.81 2.49 26.30
CA GLY A 303 -21.64 1.67 26.63
C GLY A 303 -20.34 2.46 26.90
N SER A 304 -20.40 3.78 27.01
CA SER A 304 -19.22 4.64 27.27
C SER A 304 -18.67 4.43 28.70
N LEU A 305 -17.34 4.43 28.84
CA LEU A 305 -16.67 4.20 30.13
C LEU A 305 -16.93 5.33 31.13
N GLU A 306 -16.88 6.58 30.69
CA GLU A 306 -17.11 7.80 31.49
C GLU A 306 -18.52 8.36 31.27
N LEU A 307 -19.54 7.51 31.08
CA LEU A 307 -20.93 7.92 30.75
C LEU A 307 -21.53 8.97 31.71
N GLU A 308 -21.28 8.87 33.02
CA GLU A 308 -21.79 9.83 34.02
C GLU A 308 -21.05 11.18 34.02
N ASN A 309 -19.98 11.28 33.24
CA ASN A 309 -19.04 12.41 33.17
C ASN A 309 -18.94 13.01 31.76
N LEU A 310 -19.66 12.45 30.79
CA LEU A 310 -19.75 12.89 29.40
C LEU A 310 -21.14 13.48 29.13
N ALA A 311 -21.20 14.55 28.35
CA ALA A 311 -22.45 15.16 27.90
C ALA A 311 -22.37 15.67 26.47
N VAL A 312 -23.49 15.63 25.75
CA VAL A 312 -23.70 16.43 24.54
C VAL A 312 -24.47 17.70 24.89
N SER A 313 -24.13 18.81 24.24
CA SER A 313 -24.80 20.10 24.42
C SER A 313 -24.93 20.86 23.09
N ASN A 314 -25.78 21.88 23.06
CA ASN A 314 -26.15 22.62 21.83
C ASN A 314 -26.76 21.75 20.70
N VAL A 315 -27.25 20.55 21.01
CA VAL A 315 -28.01 19.72 20.06
C VAL A 315 -29.33 20.43 19.68
N PRO A 316 -29.68 20.54 18.38
CA PRO A 316 -30.95 21.09 17.92
C PRO A 316 -32.18 20.38 18.51
N THR A 317 -33.23 21.15 18.81
CA THR A 317 -34.47 20.63 19.41
C THR A 317 -35.58 20.29 18.40
N GLU A 318 -35.38 20.64 17.13
CA GLU A 318 -36.21 20.26 15.99
C GLU A 318 -35.41 19.30 15.09
N PRO A 319 -36.06 18.42 14.30
CA PRO A 319 -35.36 17.50 13.40
C PRO A 319 -34.38 18.20 12.48
N ILE A 320 -33.16 17.68 12.43
CA ILE A 320 -32.10 18.16 11.54
C ILE A 320 -32.37 17.56 10.15
N ILE A 321 -32.46 18.42 9.15
CA ILE A 321 -32.49 18.04 7.73
C ILE A 321 -31.36 18.81 7.06
N ILE A 322 -30.34 18.11 6.58
CA ILE A 322 -29.24 18.67 5.79
C ILE A 322 -29.47 18.26 4.32
N PRO A 323 -29.78 19.21 3.42
CA PRO A 323 -30.01 18.89 2.01
C PRO A 323 -28.81 18.22 1.34
N ASP A 324 -29.11 17.44 0.31
CA ASP A 324 -28.19 17.11 -0.78
C ASP A 324 -27.55 18.36 -1.41
N GLU A 325 -26.34 18.19 -1.95
CA GLU A 325 -25.55 19.24 -2.64
C GLU A 325 -25.47 20.60 -1.90
N SER A 326 -25.31 20.58 -0.56
CA SER A 326 -25.27 21.81 0.25
C SER A 326 -24.16 21.87 1.30
N ASP A 327 -23.51 23.04 1.40
CA ASP A 327 -22.49 23.35 2.43
C ASP A 327 -23.07 23.54 3.85
N ALA A 328 -24.30 23.10 4.06
CA ALA A 328 -25.00 23.25 5.32
C ALA A 328 -24.41 22.32 6.38
N SER A 329 -23.73 22.90 7.38
CA SER A 329 -23.23 22.15 8.54
C SER A 329 -24.03 22.44 9.81
N VAL A 330 -24.26 21.41 10.62
CA VAL A 330 -24.91 21.51 11.94
C VAL A 330 -23.87 21.21 13.02
N ALA A 331 -23.60 22.20 13.86
CA ALA A 331 -22.61 22.09 14.92
C ALA A 331 -23.26 21.78 16.28
N PHE A 332 -22.70 20.80 17.01
CA PHE A 332 -23.05 20.51 18.40
C PHE A 332 -21.77 20.35 19.25
N LYS A 333 -21.92 20.33 20.58
CA LYS A 333 -20.81 20.25 21.52
C LYS A 333 -20.79 18.92 22.28
N VAL A 334 -19.60 18.53 22.68
CA VAL A 334 -19.33 17.42 23.61
C VAL A 334 -18.54 17.98 24.80
N GLN A 335 -18.88 17.56 26.00
CA GLN A 335 -18.24 17.97 27.25
C GLN A 335 -17.78 16.73 28.02
N TRP A 336 -16.61 16.82 28.67
CA TRP A 336 -16.10 15.79 29.59
C TRP A 336 -15.65 16.41 30.90
N THR A 337 -15.98 15.80 32.03
CA THR A 337 -15.48 16.19 33.37
C THR A 337 -14.58 15.11 33.96
N ALA A 338 -13.32 15.43 34.19
CA ALA A 338 -12.27 14.47 34.52
C ALA A 338 -12.29 14.03 36.00
N LYS A 339 -13.30 13.24 36.41
CA LYS A 339 -13.48 12.85 37.83
C LYS A 339 -12.63 11.66 38.29
N THR A 340 -12.27 10.73 37.41
CA THR A 340 -11.69 9.41 37.78
C THR A 340 -10.26 9.25 37.26
N PRO A 341 -9.23 9.10 38.13
CA PRO A 341 -7.88 8.76 37.67
C PRO A 341 -7.87 7.36 37.01
N ARG A 342 -7.36 7.27 35.77
CA ARG A 342 -7.26 6.02 35.00
C ARG A 342 -5.86 5.86 34.37
N PRO A 343 -5.41 4.64 34.02
CA PRO A 343 -4.19 4.45 33.22
C PRO A 343 -4.33 5.08 31.83
N ASP A 344 -3.22 5.50 31.24
CA ASP A 344 -3.15 5.88 29.82
C ASP A 344 -3.00 4.62 28.95
N ASP A 345 -4.10 3.90 28.79
CA ASP A 345 -4.19 2.64 28.04
C ASP A 345 -4.47 2.82 26.53
N GLY A 346 -4.67 4.07 26.09
CA GLY A 346 -5.06 4.42 24.73
C GLY A 346 -6.52 4.10 24.38
N ALA A 347 -7.36 3.71 25.34
CA ALA A 347 -8.78 3.50 25.11
C ALA A 347 -9.57 4.82 25.19
N PRO A 348 -10.60 5.02 24.33
CA PRO A 348 -11.49 6.18 24.43
C PRO A 348 -12.27 6.18 25.76
N ILE A 349 -12.48 7.36 26.35
CA ILE A 349 -13.33 7.54 27.54
C ILE A 349 -14.82 7.31 27.24
N GLY A 350 -15.23 7.42 25.98
CA GLY A 350 -16.60 7.15 25.54
C GLY A 350 -16.77 7.37 24.05
N HIS A 351 -18.02 7.35 23.60
CA HIS A 351 -18.38 7.65 22.22
C HIS A 351 -19.61 8.56 22.19
N VAL A 352 -19.68 9.49 21.25
CA VAL A 352 -20.95 10.02 20.77
C VAL A 352 -21.55 9.00 19.81
N SER A 353 -22.87 8.82 19.84
CA SER A 353 -23.66 8.07 18.88
C SER A 353 -24.59 9.07 18.17
N VAL A 354 -24.63 9.00 16.84
CA VAL A 354 -25.51 9.82 15.98
C VAL A 354 -26.27 8.88 15.05
N ALA A 355 -27.54 8.62 15.33
CA ALA A 355 -28.40 7.91 14.38
C ALA A 355 -28.96 8.88 13.32
N SER A 356 -29.14 8.36 12.10
CA SER A 356 -29.64 9.09 10.94
C SER A 356 -30.39 8.15 9.98
N ASN A 357 -30.91 8.71 8.88
CA ASN A 357 -31.44 7.95 7.74
C ASN A 357 -30.36 7.40 6.77
N ASP A 358 -29.06 7.65 7.01
CA ASP A 358 -27.95 6.96 6.34
C ASP A 358 -27.83 5.53 6.92
N ALA A 359 -28.54 4.59 6.31
CA ALA A 359 -28.65 3.22 6.83
C ALA A 359 -27.32 2.43 6.84
N ALA A 360 -26.29 2.88 6.11
CA ALA A 360 -24.97 2.26 6.10
C ALA A 360 -24.11 2.71 7.29
N HIS A 361 -24.22 3.98 7.69
CA HIS A 361 -23.40 4.57 8.76
C HIS A 361 -24.17 4.87 10.07
N SER A 362 -25.47 4.55 10.14
CA SER A 362 -26.34 4.81 11.29
C SER A 362 -26.41 3.60 12.26
N PRO A 363 -26.08 3.75 13.56
CA PRO A 363 -25.63 4.97 14.22
C PRO A 363 -24.12 5.21 14.04
N THR A 364 -23.75 6.44 13.70
CA THR A 364 -22.36 6.86 13.54
C THR A 364 -21.72 7.04 14.91
N MET A 365 -20.54 6.44 15.10
CA MET A 365 -19.89 6.33 16.42
C MET A 365 -18.60 7.15 16.44
N ILE A 366 -18.61 8.27 17.15
CA ILE A 366 -17.48 9.20 17.25
C ILE A 366 -16.73 8.93 18.57
N PRO A 367 -15.50 8.40 18.55
CA PRO A 367 -14.75 8.15 19.77
C PRO A 367 -14.30 9.45 20.43
N ILE A 368 -14.29 9.43 21.77
CA ILE A 368 -13.89 10.53 22.64
C ILE A 368 -12.70 10.05 23.46
N TYR A 369 -11.59 10.77 23.42
CA TYR A 369 -10.35 10.53 24.16
C TYR A 369 -10.11 11.63 25.21
N GLY A 370 -9.22 11.34 26.15
CA GLY A 370 -8.89 12.24 27.25
C GLY A 370 -8.16 11.52 28.38
N LYS A 371 -7.31 12.28 29.08
CA LYS A 371 -6.39 11.82 30.13
C LYS A 371 -6.57 12.69 31.37
N VAL A 372 -6.43 12.08 32.55
CA VAL A 372 -6.66 12.77 33.83
C VAL A 372 -5.31 13.04 34.49
N GLU A 373 -5.05 14.32 34.80
CA GLU A 373 -3.83 14.74 35.50
C GLU A 373 -3.89 14.40 37.01
N ALA A 374 -3.90 13.10 37.34
CA ALA A 374 -3.99 12.62 38.72
C ALA A 374 -3.23 11.29 38.96
N PRO A 375 -2.65 11.10 40.15
CA PRO A 375 -1.90 9.90 40.49
C PRO A 375 -2.83 8.69 40.64
N LEU A 376 -2.32 7.50 40.30
CA LEU A 376 -3.05 6.23 40.33
C LEU A 376 -2.16 5.14 40.97
N LEU A 377 -2.39 4.87 42.25
CA LEU A 377 -1.55 3.97 43.05
C LEU A 377 -2.02 2.51 43.01
N ILE A 378 -1.12 1.59 42.69
CA ILE A 378 -1.31 0.14 42.66
C ILE A 378 -0.33 -0.55 43.62
N THR A 379 -0.72 -1.73 44.12
CA THR A 379 0.02 -2.51 45.11
C THR A 379 0.29 -3.92 44.58
N VAL A 380 1.51 -4.43 44.79
CA VAL A 380 1.92 -5.78 44.35
C VAL A 380 2.67 -6.49 45.48
N PRO A 381 2.07 -7.50 46.14
CA PRO A 381 0.70 -8.00 45.97
C PRO A 381 -0.37 -7.00 46.41
N ASN A 382 -1.58 -7.13 45.88
CA ASN A 382 -2.77 -6.36 46.28
C ASN A 382 -3.71 -7.12 47.23
N ASP A 383 -3.61 -8.45 47.30
CA ASP A 383 -4.53 -9.34 48.01
C ASP A 383 -4.01 -9.80 49.38
N MET A 384 -2.76 -10.27 49.45
CA MET A 384 -2.17 -10.82 50.68
C MET A 384 -0.64 -10.87 50.63
N ILE A 385 -0.01 -10.38 51.70
CA ILE A 385 1.43 -10.52 51.94
C ILE A 385 1.65 -11.86 52.67
N ASN A 386 1.80 -12.92 51.89
CA ASN A 386 2.06 -14.27 52.40
C ASN A 386 3.56 -14.48 52.68
N MET A 387 3.93 -14.47 53.96
CA MET A 387 5.30 -14.68 54.46
C MET A 387 5.77 -16.14 54.38
N GLY A 388 4.86 -17.10 54.20
CA GLY A 388 5.20 -18.53 54.20
C GLY A 388 5.55 -19.06 55.60
N TYR A 389 6.62 -19.87 55.68
CA TYR A 389 6.97 -20.62 56.90
C TYR A 389 8.14 -19.98 57.66
N GLY A 390 7.90 -19.52 58.89
CA GLY A 390 8.94 -18.98 59.78
C GLY A 390 9.41 -19.99 60.82
N ALA A 391 10.69 -20.37 60.73
CA ALA A 391 11.37 -21.13 61.77
C ALA A 391 11.63 -20.26 63.01
N LYS A 392 11.70 -20.89 64.18
CA LYS A 392 11.85 -20.21 65.47
C LYS A 392 13.12 -19.35 65.52
N ASN A 393 12.98 -18.07 65.85
CA ASN A 393 14.02 -17.04 65.84
C ASN A 393 14.73 -16.80 64.50
N VAL A 394 14.21 -17.32 63.38
CA VAL A 394 14.73 -17.03 62.03
C VAL A 394 13.83 -15.99 61.36
N PRO A 395 14.37 -14.83 60.92
CA PRO A 395 13.59 -13.84 60.19
C PRO A 395 13.30 -14.31 58.76
N VAL A 396 12.06 -14.14 58.33
CA VAL A 396 11.57 -14.34 56.95
C VAL A 396 11.18 -12.99 56.37
N GLN A 397 11.55 -12.69 55.13
CA GLN A 397 11.22 -11.42 54.48
C GLN A 397 10.26 -11.55 53.30
N ARG A 398 9.54 -10.46 53.00
CA ARG A 398 8.76 -10.25 51.76
C ARG A 398 8.87 -8.79 51.34
N GLN A 399 8.63 -8.53 50.06
CA GLN A 399 8.50 -7.18 49.52
C GLN A 399 7.05 -6.93 49.11
N LEU A 400 6.59 -5.71 49.37
CA LEU A 400 5.43 -5.08 48.76
C LEU A 400 5.97 -3.99 47.82
N THR A 401 5.52 -3.95 46.58
CA THR A 401 5.79 -2.82 45.68
C THR A 401 4.56 -1.95 45.54
N LEU A 402 4.76 -0.64 45.69
CA LEU A 402 3.83 0.44 45.37
C LEU A 402 4.19 0.96 43.97
N ILE A 403 3.22 1.15 43.09
CA ILE A 403 3.43 1.62 41.70
C ILE A 403 2.46 2.79 41.47
N ASN A 404 2.94 3.92 40.95
CA ASN A 404 2.06 5.01 40.51
C ASN A 404 1.94 4.98 38.99
N GLU A 405 0.85 4.44 38.46
CA GLU A 405 0.59 4.34 37.01
C GLU A 405 -0.12 5.59 36.44
N GLY A 406 -0.37 6.60 37.30
CA GLY A 406 -1.03 7.86 36.93
C GLY A 406 -0.05 9.04 36.87
N HIS A 407 -0.56 10.19 36.43
CA HIS A 407 0.25 11.40 36.24
C HIS A 407 0.26 12.28 37.50
N GLY A 408 1.39 12.90 37.82
CA GLY A 408 1.55 13.66 39.07
C GLY A 408 1.85 12.80 40.30
N LEU A 409 1.88 13.45 41.47
CA LEU A 409 2.60 12.95 42.66
C LEU A 409 1.70 12.18 43.64
N ALA A 410 1.91 10.87 43.74
CA ALA A 410 1.33 10.07 44.82
C ALA A 410 2.09 10.32 46.14
N LYS A 411 1.33 10.53 47.21
CA LYS A 411 1.81 10.74 48.59
C LYS A 411 1.26 9.65 49.50
N ILE A 412 2.14 9.03 50.28
CA ILE A 412 1.80 8.11 51.37
C ILE A 412 2.07 8.83 52.70
N TYR A 413 1.04 9.03 53.51
CA TYR A 413 1.10 9.79 54.76
C TYR A 413 1.45 8.92 55.98
N THR A 414 0.90 7.70 56.03
CA THR A 414 1.17 6.71 57.09
C THR A 414 1.30 5.31 56.50
N MET A 415 2.05 4.44 57.18
CA MET A 415 2.13 3.01 56.89
C MET A 415 2.46 2.26 58.19
N GLU A 416 1.57 1.38 58.61
CA GLU A 416 1.59 0.71 59.92
C GLU A 416 1.16 -0.77 59.81
N ILE A 417 1.61 -1.62 60.75
CA ILE A 417 1.13 -2.99 60.88
C ILE A 417 0.20 -3.05 62.10
N VAL A 418 -1.05 -3.44 61.85
CA VAL A 418 -2.15 -3.47 62.83
C VAL A 418 -2.76 -4.86 62.93
N ASP A 419 -3.67 -5.05 63.89
CA ASP A 419 -4.51 -6.25 64.04
C ASP A 419 -3.74 -7.59 64.06
N ALA A 420 -2.54 -7.56 64.66
CA ALA A 420 -1.67 -8.71 64.79
C ALA A 420 -2.23 -9.78 65.75
N SER A 421 -2.14 -11.04 65.32
CA SER A 421 -2.38 -12.24 66.13
C SER A 421 -1.59 -12.20 67.44
N PRO A 422 -2.16 -12.67 68.57
CA PRO A 422 -1.85 -12.16 69.91
C PRO A 422 -0.37 -11.99 70.24
N ASN A 423 0.01 -10.72 70.47
CA ASN A 423 1.37 -10.22 70.76
C ASN A 423 2.01 -10.72 72.09
N ILE A 424 1.52 -11.82 72.67
CA ILE A 424 2.06 -12.41 73.91
C ILE A 424 3.49 -12.96 73.77
N TYR A 425 4.00 -13.02 72.53
CA TYR A 425 5.37 -13.40 72.19
C TYR A 425 6.22 -12.19 71.73
N GLY A 426 5.70 -10.96 71.89
CA GLY A 426 6.27 -9.72 71.35
C GLY A 426 5.91 -9.49 69.88
N GLU A 427 6.44 -8.40 69.31
CA GLU A 427 6.25 -8.05 67.90
C GLU A 427 6.91 -9.10 66.99
N GLU A 428 6.13 -9.88 66.24
CA GLU A 428 6.67 -10.84 65.27
C GLU A 428 6.82 -10.24 63.86
N PHE A 429 6.11 -9.14 63.52
CA PHE A 429 6.23 -8.45 62.23
C PHE A 429 6.91 -7.08 62.37
N THR A 430 7.80 -6.72 61.44
CA THR A 430 8.45 -5.39 61.39
C THR A 430 8.73 -4.94 59.95
N PHE A 431 8.87 -3.64 59.71
CA PHE A 431 9.37 -3.10 58.44
C PHE A 431 10.91 -3.13 58.37
N GLY A 432 11.45 -3.22 57.14
CA GLY A 432 12.82 -2.83 56.84
C GLY A 432 12.95 -1.30 56.81
N HIS A 433 14.05 -0.76 57.31
CA HIS A 433 14.28 0.68 57.32
C HIS A 433 14.81 1.16 55.96
N ASP A 434 14.10 2.10 55.34
CA ASP A 434 14.55 2.84 54.16
C ASP A 434 14.50 4.35 54.46
N SER A 435 15.68 4.98 54.51
CA SER A 435 15.82 6.43 54.75
C SER A 435 15.31 7.28 53.58
N THR A 436 15.07 6.67 52.40
CA THR A 436 14.46 7.30 51.23
C THR A 436 12.94 7.05 51.15
N PHE A 437 12.33 6.50 52.20
CA PHE A 437 10.87 6.34 52.32
C PHE A 437 10.41 6.36 53.80
N PRO A 438 10.46 7.53 54.47
CA PRO A 438 10.52 7.62 55.92
C PRO A 438 9.18 7.42 56.65
N VAL A 439 8.10 7.14 55.91
CA VAL A 439 6.74 6.86 56.41
C VAL A 439 6.72 5.77 57.48
N LEU A 440 7.61 4.78 57.36
CA LEU A 440 7.66 3.54 58.14
C LEU A 440 7.92 3.74 59.65
N GLN A 441 8.15 4.98 60.10
CA GLN A 441 8.29 5.37 61.51
C GLN A 441 7.54 6.69 61.84
N GLY A 442 6.60 7.13 61.00
CA GLY A 442 5.86 8.38 61.19
C GLY A 442 6.72 9.65 61.03
N GLN A 443 7.78 9.60 60.20
CA GLN A 443 8.74 10.69 60.01
C GLN A 443 8.58 11.32 58.60
N GLY A 444 7.45 11.97 58.35
CA GLY A 444 7.19 12.69 57.09
C GLY A 444 6.56 11.85 55.98
N GLU A 445 6.36 12.47 54.82
CA GLU A 445 5.63 11.90 53.67
C GLU A 445 6.52 10.99 52.81
N GLY A 446 5.95 9.90 52.29
CA GLY A 446 6.54 9.08 51.24
C GLY A 446 6.04 9.53 49.88
N LEU A 447 6.95 9.80 48.96
CA LEU A 447 6.63 10.35 47.64
C LEU A 447 6.89 9.30 46.55
N ILE A 448 5.97 9.20 45.59
CA ILE A 448 6.11 8.36 44.38
C ILE A 448 5.67 9.22 43.17
N PRO A 449 6.60 9.70 42.33
CA PRO A 449 6.30 10.40 41.08
C PRO A 449 5.42 9.59 40.12
N GLY A 450 4.89 10.23 39.08
CA GLY A 450 4.16 9.53 38.01
C GLY A 450 5.06 8.52 37.29
N PHE A 451 4.51 7.34 36.99
CA PHE A 451 5.19 6.19 36.38
C PHE A 451 6.37 5.60 37.18
N GLU A 452 6.58 6.02 38.44
CA GLU A 452 7.58 5.44 39.33
C GLU A 452 7.01 4.37 40.28
N GLN A 453 7.90 3.56 40.87
CA GLN A 453 7.56 2.52 41.84
C GLN A 453 8.50 2.51 43.05
N LYS A 454 7.97 2.10 44.21
CA LYS A 454 8.69 2.01 45.48
C LYS A 454 8.44 0.66 46.16
N SER A 455 9.49 -0.06 46.52
CA SER A 455 9.37 -1.32 47.27
C SER A 455 9.63 -1.14 48.77
N VAL A 456 8.74 -1.68 49.60
CA VAL A 456 8.86 -1.76 51.05
C VAL A 456 9.12 -3.22 51.44
N THR A 457 10.12 -3.46 52.30
CA THR A 457 10.41 -4.81 52.83
C THR A 457 9.72 -5.01 54.18
N ILE A 458 9.08 -6.16 54.37
CA ILE A 458 8.41 -6.59 55.60
C ILE A 458 9.11 -7.86 56.09
N PHE A 459 9.29 -7.99 57.40
CA PHE A 459 9.89 -9.14 58.07
C PHE A 459 8.88 -9.82 58.99
N PHE A 460 9.00 -11.14 59.13
CA PHE A 460 8.33 -11.96 60.14
C PHE A 460 9.37 -12.81 60.88
N THR A 461 9.39 -12.77 62.20
CA THR A 461 10.26 -13.62 63.04
C THR A 461 9.40 -14.40 64.03
N ASN A 462 9.38 -15.73 63.92
CA ASN A 462 8.65 -16.57 64.87
C ASN A 462 9.31 -16.55 66.26
N LYS A 463 8.69 -15.85 67.21
CA LYS A 463 9.05 -15.79 68.64
C LYS A 463 8.18 -16.72 69.50
N GLY A 464 7.07 -17.18 68.95
CA GLY A 464 6.09 -18.04 69.61
C GLY A 464 6.39 -19.55 69.57
N PRO A 465 5.34 -20.39 69.63
CA PRO A 465 5.47 -21.86 69.62
C PRO A 465 5.91 -22.42 68.26
N ASP A 466 6.25 -23.71 68.28
CA ASP A 466 6.85 -24.43 67.15
C ASP A 466 5.87 -24.69 65.98
N THR A 467 4.57 -24.44 66.17
CA THR A 467 3.53 -24.51 65.14
C THR A 467 2.44 -23.46 65.36
N GLY A 468 1.66 -23.15 64.31
CA GLY A 468 0.49 -22.26 64.37
C GLY A 468 0.51 -21.17 63.29
N LYS A 469 -0.67 -20.61 62.97
CA LYS A 469 -0.82 -19.48 62.03
C LYS A 469 -0.66 -18.15 62.78
N VAL A 470 -0.09 -17.15 62.10
CA VAL A 470 -0.02 -15.75 62.56
C VAL A 470 -0.57 -14.88 61.44
N THR A 471 -1.37 -13.87 61.79
CA THR A 471 -1.89 -12.86 60.86
C THR A 471 -1.65 -11.46 61.39
N ALA A 472 -1.65 -10.47 60.50
CA ALA A 472 -1.75 -9.04 60.80
C ALA A 472 -2.35 -8.33 59.56
N THR A 473 -2.51 -7.02 59.60
CA THR A 473 -2.91 -6.19 58.45
C THR A 473 -1.91 -5.06 58.28
N LEU A 474 -1.43 -4.83 57.06
CA LEU A 474 -0.77 -3.59 56.68
C LEU A 474 -1.83 -2.53 56.41
N ARG A 475 -1.78 -1.37 57.05
CA ARG A 475 -2.63 -0.20 56.73
C ARG A 475 -1.74 0.96 56.27
N MET A 476 -2.16 1.67 55.24
CA MET A 476 -1.53 2.92 54.80
C MET A 476 -2.57 3.95 54.36
N THR A 477 -2.23 5.24 54.46
CA THR A 477 -3.10 6.36 54.03
C THR A 477 -2.42 7.21 52.95
N THR A 478 -3.20 7.72 51.99
CA THR A 478 -2.66 8.34 50.76
C THR A 478 -3.46 9.56 50.30
N ASN A 479 -2.93 10.32 49.34
CA ASN A 479 -3.65 11.40 48.64
C ASN A 479 -4.45 10.95 47.41
N VAL A 480 -4.49 9.65 47.10
CA VAL A 480 -5.04 9.12 45.85
C VAL A 480 -6.54 8.89 45.99
N LYS A 481 -7.32 9.51 45.10
CA LYS A 481 -8.79 9.45 45.07
C LYS A 481 -9.28 8.00 44.95
N GLY A 482 -10.15 7.56 45.85
CA GLY A 482 -10.62 6.18 45.98
C GLY A 482 -9.61 5.20 46.62
N LYS A 483 -8.44 5.68 47.06
CA LYS A 483 -7.39 4.92 47.76
C LYS A 483 -6.80 5.71 48.94
N GLU A 484 -7.62 6.55 49.56
CA GLU A 484 -7.27 7.38 50.72
C GLU A 484 -6.82 6.53 51.92
N THR A 485 -7.28 5.28 51.99
CA THR A 485 -6.76 4.23 52.87
C THR A 485 -6.67 2.92 52.09
N ILE A 486 -5.56 2.18 52.26
CA ILE A 486 -5.36 0.85 51.69
C ILE A 486 -5.00 -0.12 52.82
N GLU A 487 -5.65 -1.29 52.84
CA GLU A 487 -5.37 -2.37 53.79
C GLU A 487 -4.99 -3.66 53.04
N ILE A 488 -3.91 -4.33 53.48
CA ILE A 488 -3.42 -5.59 52.89
C ILE A 488 -3.16 -6.62 54.00
N PRO A 489 -3.89 -7.74 54.05
CA PRO A 489 -3.64 -8.83 55.00
C PRO A 489 -2.22 -9.40 54.90
N ILE A 490 -1.59 -9.66 56.06
CA ILE A 490 -0.30 -10.34 56.21
C ILE A 490 -0.54 -11.70 56.86
N VAL A 491 0.07 -12.77 56.33
CA VAL A 491 -0.08 -14.13 56.86
C VAL A 491 1.27 -14.86 56.95
N ALA A 492 1.50 -15.55 58.06
CA ALA A 492 2.66 -16.42 58.28
C ALA A 492 2.28 -17.73 58.99
N GLN A 493 3.11 -18.76 58.84
CA GLN A 493 2.97 -20.05 59.51
C GLN A 493 4.25 -20.38 60.31
N ARG A 494 4.10 -20.68 61.60
CA ARG A 494 5.21 -21.09 62.48
C ARG A 494 5.62 -22.54 62.21
N VAL A 495 6.93 -22.81 62.21
CA VAL A 495 7.53 -24.16 62.16
C VAL A 495 8.69 -24.32 63.14
N SER A 496 8.98 -25.56 63.52
CA SER A 496 10.04 -25.92 64.47
C SER A 496 11.45 -25.79 63.91
N SER A 497 11.67 -26.18 62.65
CA SER A 497 12.99 -26.29 62.05
C SER A 497 13.18 -25.42 60.79
N PRO A 498 14.37 -24.82 60.60
CA PRO A 498 14.77 -24.22 59.33
C PRO A 498 15.01 -25.30 58.28
N VAL A 499 14.44 -25.11 57.08
CA VAL A 499 14.65 -25.96 55.89
C VAL A 499 14.75 -25.06 54.66
N CYS A 500 15.87 -25.13 53.94
CA CYS A 500 16.04 -24.48 52.63
C CYS A 500 15.04 -25.04 51.61
N ARG A 501 14.39 -24.15 50.85
CA ARG A 501 13.65 -24.51 49.63
C ARG A 501 13.95 -23.48 48.54
N ILE A 502 14.98 -23.77 47.75
CA ILE A 502 15.36 -22.93 46.62
C ILE A 502 14.38 -23.13 45.45
N GLY A 503 13.97 -22.03 44.81
CA GLY A 503 13.01 -22.01 43.69
C GLY A 503 13.32 -20.91 42.68
N ILE A 504 12.71 -21.00 41.49
CA ILE A 504 12.83 -20.02 40.41
C ILE A 504 11.42 -19.51 40.09
N LEU A 505 11.25 -18.19 40.02
CA LEU A 505 9.98 -17.53 39.75
C LEU A 505 10.13 -16.51 38.60
N PRO A 506 9.45 -16.66 37.45
CA PRO A 506 8.59 -17.79 37.07
C PRO A 506 9.41 -19.07 36.83
N ALA A 507 8.82 -20.24 37.08
CA ALA A 507 9.51 -21.54 36.98
C ALA A 507 9.82 -21.96 35.52
N THR A 508 9.13 -21.36 34.55
CA THR A 508 9.39 -21.47 33.11
C THR A 508 9.30 -20.08 32.47
N MET A 509 10.05 -19.87 31.39
CA MET A 509 10.11 -18.59 30.67
C MET A 509 9.92 -18.81 29.18
N ASN A 510 9.12 -17.94 28.57
CA ASN A 510 8.80 -17.96 27.15
C ASN A 510 9.15 -16.59 26.56
N PHE A 511 10.17 -16.54 25.72
CA PHE A 511 10.60 -15.31 25.06
C PHE A 511 9.78 -14.98 23.81
N GLY A 512 8.89 -15.89 23.38
CA GLY A 512 8.14 -15.73 22.13
C GLY A 512 9.07 -15.79 20.92
N THR A 513 8.69 -15.11 19.83
CA THR A 513 9.54 -14.90 18.66
C THR A 513 10.32 -13.60 18.79
N VAL A 514 11.61 -13.64 18.47
CA VAL A 514 12.58 -12.55 18.67
C VAL A 514 13.36 -12.31 17.38
N ALA A 515 13.52 -11.04 17.02
CA ALA A 515 14.25 -10.63 15.82
C ALA A 515 15.76 -10.89 15.95
N TYR A 516 16.38 -11.49 14.94
CA TYR A 516 17.83 -11.76 14.94
C TYR A 516 18.65 -10.46 15.11
N GLY A 517 19.43 -10.39 16.20
CA GLY A 517 20.24 -9.22 16.57
C GLY A 517 19.63 -8.33 17.64
N PHE A 518 18.37 -8.54 18.05
CA PHE A 518 17.68 -7.78 19.09
C PHE A 518 17.37 -8.69 20.29
N PRO A 519 18.31 -8.89 21.22
CA PRO A 519 18.19 -9.89 22.27
C PRO A 519 17.18 -9.49 23.35
N GLU A 520 16.15 -10.31 23.54
CA GLU A 520 15.10 -10.08 24.53
C GLU A 520 15.53 -10.51 25.93
N SER A 521 15.22 -9.67 26.93
CA SER A 521 15.61 -9.89 28.32
C SER A 521 14.40 -9.94 29.24
N GLN A 522 14.27 -11.03 29.99
CA GLN A 522 13.21 -11.22 30.97
C GLN A 522 13.81 -11.41 32.37
N ARG A 523 13.14 -10.86 33.39
CA ARG A 523 13.54 -10.97 34.79
C ARG A 523 12.99 -12.25 35.40
N LEU A 524 13.81 -12.95 36.16
CA LEU A 524 13.40 -14.03 37.05
C LEU A 524 13.95 -13.78 38.45
N PHE A 525 13.37 -14.47 39.44
CA PHE A 525 13.82 -14.41 40.83
C PHE A 525 14.28 -15.79 41.29
N LEU A 526 15.51 -15.86 41.79
CA LEU A 526 15.96 -16.96 42.64
C LEU A 526 15.37 -16.72 44.04
N ALA A 527 14.42 -17.54 44.45
CA ALA A 527 13.69 -17.41 45.71
C ALA A 527 14.10 -18.51 46.70
N ASN A 528 14.16 -18.17 47.99
CA ASN A 528 14.11 -19.15 49.07
C ASN A 528 12.71 -19.16 49.69
N ASP A 529 11.83 -20.04 49.22
CA ASP A 529 10.47 -20.22 49.78
C ASP A 529 10.45 -21.19 50.99
N GLY A 530 11.63 -21.46 51.56
CA GLY A 530 11.84 -22.30 52.74
C GLY A 530 11.74 -21.53 54.06
N SER A 531 11.94 -22.26 55.16
CA SER A 531 12.03 -21.72 56.52
C SER A 531 13.47 -21.57 57.03
N GLY A 532 14.46 -21.95 56.23
CA GLY A 532 15.89 -21.92 56.56
C GLY A 532 16.77 -21.44 55.41
N ASP A 533 17.97 -20.98 55.74
CA ASP A 533 18.94 -20.41 54.80
C ASP A 533 19.37 -21.41 53.70
N CYS A 534 19.37 -20.93 52.45
CA CYS A 534 19.93 -21.63 51.29
C CYS A 534 21.29 -21.02 50.90
N ILE A 535 22.32 -21.84 50.74
CA ILE A 535 23.65 -21.41 50.27
C ILE A 535 23.75 -21.68 48.77
N PHE A 536 23.70 -20.63 47.95
CA PHE A 536 23.87 -20.75 46.50
C PHE A 536 25.25 -21.34 46.14
N ARG A 537 25.29 -22.25 45.16
CA ARG A 537 26.53 -22.88 44.68
C ARG A 537 26.82 -22.62 43.22
N GLU A 538 25.84 -22.88 42.36
CA GLU A 538 26.05 -22.97 40.92
C GLU A 538 24.74 -22.73 40.17
N LEU A 539 24.83 -22.07 39.02
CA LEU A 539 23.76 -21.91 38.04
C LEU A 539 24.36 -22.14 36.66
N ARG A 540 23.64 -22.88 35.80
CA ARG A 540 24.03 -23.07 34.40
C ARG A 540 22.79 -23.12 33.51
N ILE A 541 22.89 -22.52 32.33
CA ILE A 541 21.96 -22.80 31.23
C ILE A 541 22.65 -23.71 30.23
N SER A 542 21.99 -24.80 29.84
CA SER A 542 22.44 -25.76 28.84
C SER A 542 21.41 -25.90 27.73
N ASP A 543 21.86 -25.99 26.47
CA ASP A 543 20.97 -26.25 25.33
C ASP A 543 20.39 -27.67 25.38
N CYS A 544 19.15 -27.84 24.92
CA CYS A 544 18.50 -29.15 24.85
C CYS A 544 18.92 -29.94 23.60
N GLY A 545 18.97 -31.28 23.70
CA GLY A 545 19.59 -32.15 22.69
C GLY A 545 18.99 -31.99 21.29
N GLY A 546 19.83 -31.58 20.34
CA GLY A 546 19.43 -31.07 19.02
C GLY A 546 19.30 -32.10 17.90
N GLY A 547 18.32 -31.86 17.03
CA GLY A 547 18.44 -32.15 15.60
C GLY A 547 18.83 -30.88 14.83
N ILE A 548 18.80 -30.94 13.50
CA ILE A 548 19.10 -29.79 12.61
C ILE A 548 18.06 -28.66 12.77
N PHE A 549 16.85 -28.99 13.24
CA PHE A 549 15.71 -28.09 13.46
C PHE A 549 15.60 -27.56 14.91
N GLY A 550 16.70 -27.57 15.66
CA GLY A 550 16.72 -27.28 17.10
C GLY A 550 16.46 -28.51 17.97
N GLY A 551 16.48 -28.30 19.29
CA GLY A 551 16.22 -29.35 20.28
C GLY A 551 14.73 -29.61 20.48
N GLY A 552 14.39 -30.83 20.89
CA GLY A 552 13.04 -31.11 21.40
C GLY A 552 12.87 -30.48 22.79
N ALA A 553 11.69 -29.93 23.08
CA ALA A 553 11.37 -29.37 24.41
C ALA A 553 11.55 -30.36 25.57
N ASN A 554 11.65 -31.66 25.29
CA ASN A 554 11.81 -32.76 26.24
C ASN A 554 13.15 -33.52 26.11
N SER A 555 14.14 -33.02 25.33
CA SER A 555 15.44 -33.68 25.09
C SER A 555 16.60 -33.06 25.87
N CYS A 556 16.33 -32.32 26.94
CA CYS A 556 17.36 -31.56 27.65
C CYS A 556 18.31 -32.46 28.47
N PRO A 557 19.60 -32.08 28.61
CA PRO A 557 20.54 -32.77 29.50
C PRO A 557 20.08 -32.66 30.97
N GLN A 558 20.71 -33.43 31.88
CA GLN A 558 20.45 -33.28 33.31
C GLN A 558 20.94 -31.91 33.82
N PRO A 559 20.34 -31.32 34.88
CA PRO A 559 20.67 -29.95 35.31
C PRO A 559 22.16 -29.79 35.62
N LEU A 560 22.74 -28.64 35.24
CA LEU A 560 24.17 -28.31 35.33
C LEU A 560 25.10 -29.13 34.40
N THR A 561 24.61 -30.16 33.71
CA THR A 561 25.38 -30.96 32.73
C THR A 561 25.20 -30.47 31.28
N GLY A 562 25.89 -31.09 30.32
CA GLY A 562 25.84 -30.72 28.89
C GLY A 562 26.81 -29.62 28.48
N ASN A 563 26.53 -28.94 27.37
CA ASN A 563 27.24 -27.74 26.89
C ASN A 563 26.53 -26.48 27.39
N ALA A 564 27.26 -25.36 27.52
CA ALA A 564 26.65 -24.08 27.89
C ALA A 564 25.85 -23.51 26.71
N SER A 565 24.68 -22.93 26.99
CA SER A 565 23.75 -22.47 25.95
C SER A 565 24.37 -21.40 25.05
N GLN A 566 24.15 -21.52 23.73
CA GLN A 566 24.56 -20.50 22.75
C GLN A 566 23.47 -19.43 22.54
N ALA A 567 22.21 -19.72 22.86
CA ALA A 567 21.08 -18.82 22.64
C ALA A 567 20.56 -18.14 23.92
N PHE A 568 20.79 -18.72 25.11
CA PHE A 568 20.32 -18.17 26.39
C PHE A 568 21.48 -17.84 27.31
N SER A 569 21.55 -16.59 27.77
CA SER A 569 22.53 -16.10 28.74
C SER A 569 21.84 -15.57 30.00
N VAL A 570 22.59 -15.38 31.09
CA VAL A 570 22.04 -14.96 32.38
C VAL A 570 23.00 -14.06 33.17
N GLN A 571 22.44 -12.99 33.73
CA GLN A 571 23.14 -11.96 34.49
C GLN A 571 22.52 -11.79 35.88
N GLY A 572 23.28 -11.22 36.82
CA GLY A 572 22.85 -11.09 38.23
C GLY A 572 22.98 -12.37 39.07
N ILE A 573 23.69 -13.39 38.57
CA ILE A 573 23.94 -14.65 39.28
C ILE A 573 24.61 -14.34 40.64
N PRO A 574 24.12 -14.90 41.78
CA PRO A 574 24.80 -14.76 43.06
C PRO A 574 26.23 -15.32 43.02
N ALA A 575 27.11 -14.80 43.86
CA ALA A 575 28.43 -15.41 44.04
C ALA A 575 28.30 -16.80 44.70
N PRO A 576 29.08 -17.81 44.29
CA PRO A 576 29.11 -19.10 44.98
C PRO A 576 29.42 -18.92 46.47
N GLY A 577 28.52 -19.40 47.33
CA GLY A 577 28.56 -19.17 48.78
C GLY A 577 27.61 -18.07 49.29
N THR A 578 26.93 -17.30 48.43
CA THR A 578 25.89 -16.35 48.85
C THR A 578 24.77 -17.08 49.61
N VAL A 579 24.42 -16.55 50.78
CA VAL A 579 23.31 -17.04 51.59
C VAL A 579 22.03 -16.30 51.19
N LEU A 580 20.99 -17.05 50.82
CA LEU A 580 19.63 -16.55 50.65
C LEU A 580 18.83 -16.91 51.90
N THR A 581 18.50 -15.90 52.69
CA THR A 581 17.63 -16.02 53.87
C THR A 581 16.19 -16.38 53.48
N PRO A 582 15.37 -16.94 54.38
CA PRO A 582 13.97 -17.25 54.12
C PRO A 582 13.19 -16.06 53.53
N GLY A 583 12.52 -16.30 52.41
CA GLY A 583 11.76 -15.28 51.67
C GLY A 583 12.59 -14.31 50.82
N GLN A 584 13.92 -14.36 50.90
CA GLN A 584 14.79 -13.55 50.06
C GLN A 584 14.64 -13.96 48.60
N ARG A 585 14.54 -12.94 47.73
CA ARG A 585 14.55 -13.08 46.28
C ARG A 585 15.76 -12.34 45.72
N VAL A 586 16.56 -13.01 44.90
CA VAL A 586 17.62 -12.37 44.10
C VAL A 586 17.12 -12.26 42.67
N SER A 587 17.04 -11.02 42.17
CA SER A 587 16.69 -10.74 40.77
C SER A 587 17.84 -11.16 39.86
N MET A 588 17.55 -11.99 38.86
CA MET A 588 18.45 -12.33 37.77
C MET A 588 17.77 -11.99 36.44
N THR A 589 18.55 -11.64 35.43
CA THR A 589 18.04 -11.38 34.07
C THR A 589 18.48 -12.50 33.17
N VAL A 590 17.55 -13.18 32.50
CA VAL A 590 17.86 -14.11 31.41
C VAL A 590 17.63 -13.39 30.10
N THR A 591 18.63 -13.46 29.22
CA THR A 591 18.62 -12.81 27.91
C THR A 591 18.70 -13.89 26.83
N PHE A 592 17.67 -13.95 26.00
CA PHE A 592 17.59 -14.79 24.81
C PHE A 592 18.09 -14.01 23.59
N ASN A 593 19.16 -14.50 22.99
CA ASN A 593 19.79 -13.94 21.80
C ASN A 593 19.86 -15.03 20.72
N PRO A 594 18.87 -15.14 19.82
CA PRO A 594 18.87 -16.20 18.81
C PRO A 594 20.06 -16.04 17.85
N PRO A 595 20.94 -17.06 17.71
CA PRO A 595 22.04 -17.01 16.74
C PRO A 595 21.50 -17.06 15.31
N LYS A 596 21.99 -16.17 14.42
CA LYS A 596 21.56 -16.13 12.99
C LYS A 596 21.85 -17.47 12.32
N GLN A 597 20.80 -18.08 11.74
CA GLN A 597 20.87 -19.23 10.85
C GLN A 597 21.37 -18.81 9.45
N GLY A 598 21.91 -19.75 8.68
CA GLY A 598 22.41 -19.53 7.32
C GLY A 598 22.55 -20.84 6.54
N GLY A 599 22.44 -20.77 5.21
CA GLY A 599 22.08 -21.91 4.35
C GLY A 599 20.63 -22.38 4.60
N LEU A 600 20.16 -23.34 3.79
CA LEU A 600 18.89 -24.13 3.74
C LEU A 600 17.72 -23.97 4.75
N PHE A 601 17.90 -23.36 5.92
CA PHE A 601 16.85 -23.02 6.89
C PHE A 601 16.94 -21.54 7.37
N ALA A 602 17.64 -20.67 6.64
CA ALA A 602 17.49 -19.23 6.80
C ALA A 602 16.04 -18.81 6.47
N GLY A 603 15.62 -17.63 6.94
CA GLY A 603 14.22 -17.21 6.89
C GLY A 603 13.32 -17.88 7.94
N LEU A 604 13.38 -19.20 8.08
CA LEU A 604 12.46 -19.97 8.94
C LEU A 604 12.57 -19.65 10.44
N LEU A 605 11.41 -19.68 11.11
CA LEU A 605 11.28 -19.51 12.56
C LEU A 605 11.99 -20.64 13.32
N SER A 606 13.18 -20.35 13.83
CA SER A 606 14.06 -21.34 14.47
C SER A 606 13.78 -21.43 15.96
N ASN A 607 13.42 -22.61 16.46
CA ASN A 607 13.03 -22.82 17.85
C ASN A 607 14.21 -23.24 18.74
N TYR A 608 14.40 -22.55 19.86
CA TYR A 608 15.48 -22.77 20.82
C TYR A 608 14.92 -23.14 22.20
N TYR A 609 15.53 -24.15 22.81
CA TYR A 609 15.12 -24.69 24.11
C TYR A 609 16.33 -24.83 25.03
N GLY A 610 16.21 -24.27 26.23
CA GLY A 610 17.26 -24.28 27.25
C GLY A 610 16.79 -24.82 28.59
N LEU A 611 17.72 -25.43 29.32
CA LEU A 611 17.54 -25.83 30.70
C LEU A 611 18.43 -25.00 31.61
N LEU A 612 17.81 -24.07 32.35
CA LEU A 612 18.42 -23.37 33.48
C LEU A 612 18.34 -24.27 34.72
N GLY A 613 19.49 -24.83 35.11
CA GLY A 613 19.67 -25.58 36.34
C GLY A 613 20.33 -24.74 37.44
N ILE A 614 19.96 -24.97 38.71
CA ILE A 614 20.55 -24.33 39.89
C ILE A 614 20.85 -25.38 40.96
N LYS A 615 21.95 -25.20 41.68
CA LYS A 615 22.28 -25.90 42.93
C LYS A 615 22.42 -24.92 44.10
N ALA A 616 21.79 -25.26 45.22
CA ALA A 616 22.01 -24.63 46.52
C ALA A 616 22.05 -25.70 47.63
N ASP A 617 22.87 -25.50 48.65
CA ASP A 617 22.93 -26.38 49.83
C ASP A 617 22.08 -25.80 50.97
N ASP A 618 21.38 -26.64 51.72
CA ASP A 618 20.76 -26.23 52.99
C ASP A 618 21.85 -25.86 54.02
N ALA A 619 21.77 -24.67 54.63
CA ALA A 619 22.84 -24.16 55.49
C ALA A 619 23.05 -24.98 56.78
N THR A 620 22.01 -25.67 57.26
CA THR A 620 22.00 -26.42 58.52
C THR A 620 22.48 -27.85 58.32
N THR A 621 21.87 -28.54 57.36
CA THR A 621 22.08 -29.98 57.09
C THR A 621 23.15 -30.25 56.03
N ARG A 622 23.56 -29.22 55.27
CA ARG A 622 24.51 -29.29 54.15
C ARG A 622 24.09 -30.24 53.01
N GLN A 623 22.79 -30.56 52.93
CA GLN A 623 22.24 -31.34 51.83
C GLN A 623 22.07 -30.48 50.57
N PRO A 624 22.57 -30.92 49.41
CA PRO A 624 22.42 -30.20 48.16
C PRO A 624 21.01 -30.39 47.58
N THR A 625 20.38 -29.29 47.18
CA THR A 625 19.16 -29.28 46.37
C THR A 625 19.52 -28.83 44.95
N ILE A 626 19.03 -29.55 43.95
CA ILE A 626 19.19 -29.21 42.53
C ILE A 626 17.80 -29.03 41.93
N ILE A 627 17.60 -27.94 41.17
CA ILE A 627 16.34 -27.63 40.48
C ILE A 627 16.61 -27.31 38.99
N PRO A 628 15.65 -27.59 38.08
CA PRO A 628 14.45 -28.39 38.31
C PRO A 628 14.80 -29.87 38.55
N ALA A 629 13.92 -30.61 39.24
CA ALA A 629 14.10 -32.04 39.45
C ALA A 629 13.64 -32.82 38.21
N CYS A 630 14.53 -33.63 37.62
CA CYS A 630 14.23 -34.47 36.46
C CYS A 630 14.11 -35.95 36.84
N PRO A 631 13.42 -36.79 36.04
CA PRO A 631 13.36 -38.22 36.28
C PRO A 631 14.75 -38.87 36.17
N ALA A 632 15.03 -39.82 37.06
CA ALA A 632 16.30 -40.54 37.06
C ALA A 632 16.41 -41.45 35.83
N GLY A 633 17.37 -41.16 34.95
CA GLY A 633 17.61 -41.94 33.73
C GLY A 633 16.87 -41.46 32.47
N SER A 634 16.17 -40.33 32.51
CA SER A 634 15.61 -39.67 31.31
C SER A 634 16.31 -38.35 30.98
N THR A 635 15.92 -37.75 29.86
CA THR A 635 16.12 -36.32 29.58
C THR A 635 15.21 -35.46 30.45
N CYS A 636 15.55 -34.18 30.58
CA CYS A 636 14.76 -33.14 31.22
C CYS A 636 13.83 -32.43 30.20
N ALA A 637 12.79 -31.78 30.71
CA ALA A 637 12.02 -30.78 29.95
C ALA A 637 12.67 -29.39 30.06
N ALA A 638 12.57 -28.58 29.02
CA ALA A 638 13.08 -27.22 28.97
C ALA A 638 12.29 -26.29 29.90
N ASN A 639 12.98 -25.37 30.58
CA ASN A 639 12.35 -24.27 31.32
C ASN A 639 12.60 -22.89 30.69
N LEU A 640 13.46 -22.79 29.68
CA LEU A 640 13.57 -21.63 28.79
C LEU A 640 13.18 -22.04 27.37
N ARG A 641 12.37 -21.22 26.68
CA ARG A 641 12.09 -21.37 25.24
C ARG A 641 11.94 -20.03 24.53
N GLY A 642 12.26 -19.99 23.26
CA GLY A 642 12.07 -18.84 22.37
C GLY A 642 12.33 -19.21 20.90
N ALA A 643 11.87 -18.39 19.97
CA ALA A 643 12.09 -18.57 18.54
C ALA A 643 12.87 -17.38 17.96
N GLY A 644 13.80 -17.64 17.03
CA GLY A 644 14.47 -16.61 16.24
C GLY A 644 13.79 -16.44 14.87
N GLY A 645 13.67 -15.20 14.40
CA GLY A 645 13.12 -14.88 13.09
C GLY A 645 13.62 -13.53 12.57
N ILE A 646 13.24 -13.17 11.34
CA ILE A 646 13.61 -11.91 10.69
C ILE A 646 12.47 -10.91 10.90
N ALA A 647 12.76 -9.69 11.36
CA ALA A 647 11.80 -8.58 11.33
C ALA A 647 12.26 -7.57 10.27
N LYS A 648 11.34 -7.10 9.43
CA LYS A 648 11.63 -6.11 8.36
C LYS A 648 10.62 -5.00 8.39
N VAL A 649 11.14 -3.78 8.38
CA VAL A 649 10.33 -2.56 8.37
C VAL A 649 10.01 -2.16 6.94
N SER A 650 8.79 -1.68 6.74
CA SER A 650 8.44 -0.90 5.56
C SER A 650 7.47 0.21 5.99
N VAL A 651 7.57 1.39 5.39
CA VAL A 651 6.74 2.54 5.77
C VAL A 651 6.14 3.19 4.53
N LEU A 652 4.86 3.57 4.64
CA LEU A 652 4.14 4.38 3.68
C LEU A 652 3.46 5.59 4.37
N PRO A 653 3.38 6.76 3.70
CA PRO A 653 4.12 7.11 2.49
C PRO A 653 5.63 7.22 2.77
N ALA A 654 6.46 7.25 1.72
CA ALA A 654 7.93 7.32 1.87
C ALA A 654 8.44 8.73 2.25
N GLU A 655 7.60 9.75 2.00
CA GLU A 655 7.71 11.15 2.41
C GLU A 655 6.30 11.65 2.73
N VAL A 656 6.15 12.61 3.66
CA VAL A 656 4.89 13.34 3.87
C VAL A 656 5.08 14.78 3.43
N ASN A 657 4.39 15.16 2.35
CA ASN A 657 4.26 16.55 1.94
C ASN A 657 2.86 17.06 2.35
N PHE A 658 2.82 18.06 3.23
CA PHE A 658 1.60 18.73 3.69
C PHE A 658 1.11 19.81 2.70
N GLY A 659 1.89 20.09 1.66
CA GLY A 659 1.64 21.15 0.71
C GLY A 659 1.75 22.53 1.35
N VAL A 660 0.89 23.46 0.93
CA VAL A 660 0.94 24.86 1.37
C VAL A 660 -0.18 25.14 2.38
N ASN A 661 0.15 25.65 3.57
CA ASN A 661 -0.83 25.87 4.63
C ASN A 661 -0.86 27.33 5.09
N THR A 662 -2.06 27.76 5.47
CA THR A 662 -2.32 29.15 5.85
C THR A 662 -1.84 29.39 7.28
N ILE A 663 -1.00 30.40 7.49
CA ILE A 663 -0.34 30.67 8.78
C ILE A 663 -1.36 30.81 9.91
N GLY A 664 -1.16 30.03 10.98
CA GLY A 664 -2.08 29.93 12.13
C GLY A 664 -3.13 28.82 12.02
N CYS A 665 -3.40 28.27 10.83
CA CYS A 665 -4.26 27.10 10.61
C CYS A 665 -3.44 25.79 10.68
N CYS A 666 -4.09 24.67 10.99
CA CYS A 666 -3.49 23.33 10.89
C CYS A 666 -3.67 22.73 9.48
N SER A 667 -2.74 21.89 9.05
CA SER A 667 -2.90 20.97 7.91
C SER A 667 -3.94 19.88 8.22
N GLN A 668 -4.33 19.10 7.21
CA GLN A 668 -4.89 17.77 7.48
C GLN A 668 -3.87 16.84 8.15
N THR A 669 -4.35 15.80 8.82
CA THR A 669 -3.52 14.75 9.39
C THR A 669 -3.16 13.70 8.35
N HIS A 670 -1.89 13.57 7.98
CA HIS A 670 -1.42 12.51 7.08
C HIS A 670 -1.04 11.27 7.89
N SER A 671 -1.53 10.10 7.47
CA SER A 671 -1.24 8.83 8.12
C SER A 671 0.13 8.29 7.68
N VAL A 672 0.99 7.97 8.64
CA VAL A 672 2.24 7.24 8.44
C VAL A 672 2.05 5.83 8.98
N CYS A 673 2.00 4.85 8.08
CA CYS A 673 1.72 3.45 8.37
C CYS A 673 2.99 2.61 8.30
N ILE A 674 3.30 1.91 9.40
CA ILE A 674 4.48 1.06 9.53
C ILE A 674 4.06 -0.41 9.42
N TYR A 675 4.64 -1.10 8.45
CA TYR A 675 4.37 -2.50 8.11
C TYR A 675 5.51 -3.40 8.62
N ASN A 676 5.18 -4.65 8.95
CA ASN A 676 6.18 -5.70 9.22
C ASN A 676 6.05 -6.82 8.19
N SER A 677 6.98 -6.85 7.25
CA SER A 677 7.09 -7.90 6.23
C SER A 677 8.00 -9.06 6.64
N GLY A 678 8.63 -8.98 7.82
CA GLY A 678 9.32 -10.11 8.44
C GLY A 678 8.36 -11.08 9.14
N ASN A 679 8.90 -12.20 9.64
CA ASN A 679 8.15 -13.21 10.41
C ASN A 679 8.42 -13.17 11.94
N ALA A 680 9.39 -12.39 12.40
CA ALA A 680 9.52 -12.00 13.80
C ALA A 680 8.80 -10.67 14.07
N PRO A 681 8.29 -10.43 15.29
CA PRO A 681 7.71 -9.15 15.66
C PRO A 681 8.71 -7.99 15.51
N LEU A 682 8.36 -7.02 14.68
CA LEU A 682 9.07 -5.75 14.55
C LEU A 682 8.66 -4.86 15.72
N LYS A 683 9.57 -4.55 16.63
CA LYS A 683 9.32 -3.60 17.71
C LYS A 683 9.71 -2.20 17.27
N LEU A 684 8.72 -1.31 17.25
CA LEU A 684 8.90 0.12 17.20
C LEU A 684 9.32 0.59 18.60
N THR A 685 10.45 1.29 18.72
CA THR A 685 11.02 1.70 20.02
C THR A 685 10.93 3.20 20.27
N ASP A 686 10.98 4.03 19.23
CA ASP A 686 10.96 5.50 19.33
C ASP A 686 10.47 6.14 18.03
N ILE A 687 9.84 7.32 18.11
CA ILE A 687 9.45 8.15 16.96
C ILE A 687 9.88 9.59 17.28
N VAL A 688 10.85 10.12 16.53
CA VAL A 688 11.53 11.38 16.86
C VAL A 688 11.65 12.31 15.67
N PHE A 689 11.11 13.52 15.82
CA PHE A 689 11.30 14.65 14.91
C PHE A 689 12.75 15.18 14.98
N LYS A 690 13.43 15.31 13.84
CA LYS A 690 14.82 15.83 13.71
C LYS A 690 14.89 16.96 12.70
N GLY A 691 15.56 18.04 13.07
CA GLY A 691 15.62 19.28 12.28
C GLY A 691 14.30 20.08 12.26
N CYS A 692 13.24 19.55 12.86
CA CYS A 692 11.91 20.15 12.81
C CYS A 692 11.78 21.37 13.73
N THR A 693 11.07 22.38 13.22
CA THR A 693 10.43 23.43 13.99
C THR A 693 9.25 22.87 14.83
N PRO A 694 8.67 23.66 15.76
CA PRO A 694 7.47 23.26 16.52
C PRO A 694 6.19 23.13 15.68
N GLU A 695 6.28 23.30 14.37
CA GLU A 695 5.16 23.34 13.42
C GLU A 695 4.74 21.94 13.00
N PHE A 696 5.71 21.02 12.91
CA PHE A 696 5.46 19.59 12.72
C PHE A 696 5.21 18.92 14.08
N LYS A 697 4.08 18.21 14.18
CA LYS A 697 3.73 17.37 15.32
C LYS A 697 3.18 16.02 14.84
N SER A 698 3.27 15.03 15.71
CA SER A 698 2.53 13.77 15.53
C SER A 698 1.23 13.80 16.32
N VAL A 699 0.27 13.00 15.86
CA VAL A 699 -1.08 12.86 16.41
C VAL A 699 -1.38 11.36 16.50
N ASN A 700 -2.11 10.91 17.51
CA ASN A 700 -2.46 9.50 17.70
C ASN A 700 -1.25 8.53 17.73
N VAL A 701 -0.11 8.97 18.29
CA VAL A 701 1.07 8.11 18.44
C VAL A 701 0.77 6.99 19.46
N PRO A 702 0.90 5.71 19.09
CA PRO A 702 0.67 4.60 20.01
C PRO A 702 1.78 4.56 21.08
N ALA A 703 1.44 4.12 22.30
CA ALA A 703 2.41 3.97 23.39
C ALA A 703 3.57 3.04 22.97
N LEU A 704 4.80 3.56 23.08
CA LEU A 704 6.03 2.87 22.70
C LEU A 704 6.75 2.28 23.94
N PRO A 705 7.48 1.16 23.82
CA PRO A 705 7.71 0.38 22.60
C PRO A 705 6.52 -0.50 22.19
N ARG A 706 6.20 -0.52 20.90
CA ARG A 706 5.06 -1.26 20.33
C ARG A 706 5.52 -2.33 19.35
N ALA A 707 4.99 -3.55 19.47
CA ALA A 707 5.28 -4.64 18.54
C ALA A 707 4.25 -4.71 17.40
N ILE A 708 4.74 -4.95 16.18
CA ILE A 708 3.98 -5.20 14.95
C ILE A 708 4.25 -6.66 14.54
N LEU A 709 3.21 -7.48 14.41
CA LEU A 709 3.36 -8.89 14.03
C LEU A 709 3.57 -9.01 12.51
N GLY A 710 4.34 -10.02 12.10
CA GLY A 710 4.58 -10.29 10.68
C GLY A 710 3.28 -10.59 9.94
N GLY A 711 3.02 -9.86 8.84
CA GLY A 711 1.78 -9.97 8.08
C GLY A 711 0.50 -9.60 8.84
N GLY A 712 0.62 -8.93 9.99
CA GLY A 712 -0.51 -8.32 10.70
C GLY A 712 -0.78 -6.89 10.23
N ASN A 713 -1.88 -6.30 10.72
CA ASN A 713 -2.26 -4.92 10.42
C ASN A 713 -1.08 -3.93 10.67
N PRO A 714 -0.86 -2.95 9.79
CA PRO A 714 0.17 -1.94 9.99
C PRO A 714 -0.11 -1.10 11.23
N LEU A 715 0.96 -0.58 11.84
CA LEU A 715 0.87 0.40 12.91
C LEU A 715 0.88 1.80 12.30
N CYS A 716 -0.31 2.35 12.10
CA CYS A 716 -0.48 3.72 11.64
C CYS A 716 -0.54 4.70 12.81
N PHE A 717 0.09 5.86 12.62
CA PHE A 717 -0.10 7.07 13.44
C PHE A 717 -0.19 8.27 12.49
N GLN A 718 -0.52 9.45 12.99
CA GLN A 718 -0.72 10.64 12.17
C GLN A 718 0.37 11.68 12.38
N THR A 719 0.56 12.52 11.37
CA THR A 719 1.41 13.70 11.39
C THR A 719 0.61 14.92 10.93
N GLN A 720 0.91 16.10 11.46
CA GLN A 720 0.23 17.36 11.15
C GLN A 720 1.25 18.51 11.18
N TYR A 721 1.13 19.44 10.24
CA TYR A 721 1.92 20.66 10.15
C TYR A 721 1.04 21.88 10.50
N LYS A 722 1.67 22.94 11.03
CA LYS A 722 1.02 24.19 11.39
C LYS A 722 2.00 25.36 11.21
N PRO A 723 2.01 26.06 10.08
CA PRO A 723 2.96 27.15 9.84
C PRO A 723 2.79 28.33 10.81
N LEU A 724 3.92 28.88 11.22
CA LEU A 724 4.11 30.03 12.10
C LEU A 724 4.75 31.22 11.36
N ASP A 725 5.58 30.96 10.35
CA ASP A 725 6.07 31.97 9.39
C ASP A 725 5.90 31.55 7.91
N GLU A 726 6.54 32.28 6.98
CA GLU A 726 6.23 32.26 5.54
C GLU A 726 7.39 31.66 4.73
N GLY A 727 7.09 30.67 3.89
CA GLY A 727 8.05 29.90 3.10
C GLY A 727 8.13 28.41 3.50
N PRO A 728 9.05 27.64 2.89
CA PRO A 728 9.08 26.20 2.99
C PRO A 728 9.84 25.67 4.22
N ASP A 729 9.16 24.84 5.01
CA ASP A 729 9.71 24.06 6.10
C ASP A 729 9.95 22.61 5.70
N ALA A 730 11.09 22.05 6.10
CA ALA A 730 11.42 20.66 5.85
C ALA A 730 12.19 20.05 7.01
N CYS A 731 11.85 18.81 7.38
CA CYS A 731 12.56 18.08 8.43
C CYS A 731 12.41 16.55 8.29
N ASN A 732 12.95 15.78 9.24
CA ASN A 732 12.99 14.32 9.19
C ASN A 732 12.30 13.68 10.39
N LEU A 733 11.37 12.76 10.13
CA LEU A 733 10.77 11.89 11.13
C LEU A 733 11.55 10.58 11.22
N GLN A 734 12.29 10.39 12.32
CA GLN A 734 13.05 9.17 12.59
C GLN A 734 12.20 8.15 13.34
N ILE A 735 12.04 6.97 12.75
CA ILE A 735 11.25 5.84 13.24
C ILE A 735 12.23 4.74 13.64
N SER A 736 12.42 4.50 14.94
CA SER A 736 13.40 3.52 15.46
C SER A 736 12.76 2.14 15.63
N VAL A 737 13.37 1.11 15.05
CA VAL A 737 12.80 -0.25 14.94
C VAL A 737 13.81 -1.36 15.17
N THR A 738 13.32 -2.58 15.41
CA THR A 738 14.13 -3.81 15.44
C THR A 738 14.28 -4.50 14.07
N ASP A 739 14.47 -3.73 12.98
CA ASP A 739 15.09 -4.25 11.76
C ASP A 739 16.62 -4.13 11.93
N ARG A 740 17.34 -5.19 11.60
CA ARG A 740 18.79 -5.32 11.81
C ARG A 740 19.60 -4.36 10.94
N GLU A 741 19.18 -4.16 9.70
CA GLU A 741 19.92 -3.39 8.70
C GLU A 741 19.32 -1.98 8.51
N ASN A 742 18.03 -1.84 8.82
CA ASN A 742 17.30 -0.56 8.83
C ASN A 742 16.73 -0.20 10.23
N PRO A 743 17.54 -0.18 11.32
CA PRO A 743 17.03 0.05 12.67
C PRO A 743 16.49 1.47 12.89
N ILE A 744 16.67 2.37 11.93
CA ILE A 744 16.09 3.71 11.88
C ILE A 744 15.61 3.92 10.45
N VAL A 745 14.32 4.20 10.27
CA VAL A 745 13.74 4.67 8.99
C VAL A 745 13.51 6.17 9.11
N VAL A 746 13.87 6.91 8.06
CA VAL A 746 13.57 8.33 7.91
C VAL A 746 12.41 8.49 6.95
N ILE A 747 11.40 9.23 7.38
CA ILE A 747 10.36 9.80 6.53
C ILE A 747 10.57 11.31 6.51
N PRO A 748 10.94 11.92 5.37
CA PRO A 748 10.98 13.37 5.24
C PRO A 748 9.58 13.95 5.45
N LEU A 749 9.52 15.12 6.07
CA LEU A 749 8.32 15.92 6.24
C LEU A 749 8.57 17.27 5.55
N ARG A 750 7.63 17.74 4.73
CA ARG A 750 7.70 19.05 4.05
C ARG A 750 6.36 19.77 4.13
N GLY A 751 6.38 21.08 4.27
CA GLY A 751 5.23 21.96 4.16
C GLY A 751 5.68 23.39 3.85
N GLU A 752 4.77 24.28 3.50
CA GLU A 752 5.09 25.69 3.24
C GLU A 752 4.03 26.62 3.82
N GLY A 753 4.46 27.62 4.58
CA GLY A 753 3.59 28.62 5.21
C GLY A 753 3.29 29.79 4.28
N THR A 754 2.01 30.22 4.24
CA THR A 754 1.60 31.44 3.52
C THR A 754 0.49 32.21 4.22
N TYR A 755 0.34 33.49 3.87
CA TYR A 755 -0.80 34.33 4.28
C TYR A 755 -1.96 34.33 3.28
N GLU A 756 -1.76 33.86 2.05
CA GLU A 756 -2.80 33.87 1.01
C GLU A 756 -3.87 32.80 1.28
N THR A 757 -5.14 33.20 1.36
CA THR A 757 -6.27 32.26 1.57
C THR A 757 -6.84 31.70 0.28
N GLU A 758 -6.56 32.33 -0.85
CA GLU A 758 -6.90 31.82 -2.17
C GLU A 758 -5.79 30.87 -2.66
N GLN A 759 -6.19 29.81 -3.35
CA GLN A 759 -5.29 28.87 -4.00
C GLN A 759 -5.71 28.65 -5.45
N ILE A 760 -4.71 28.38 -6.29
CA ILE A 760 -4.86 27.85 -7.64
C ILE A 760 -3.89 26.68 -7.77
N ASP A 761 -4.42 25.48 -7.97
CA ASP A 761 -3.64 24.31 -8.36
C ASP A 761 -3.79 24.07 -9.86
N GLU A 762 -2.67 23.90 -10.56
CA GLU A 762 -2.63 23.57 -11.98
C GLU A 762 -2.06 22.16 -12.15
N PHE A 763 -2.90 21.22 -12.58
CA PHE A 763 -2.51 19.86 -12.92
C PHE A 763 -2.51 19.69 -14.45
N LYS A 764 -1.68 18.77 -14.92
CA LYS A 764 -1.75 18.27 -16.28
C LYS A 764 -2.28 16.84 -16.22
N GLN A 765 -3.30 16.53 -17.03
CA GLN A 765 -3.74 15.14 -17.18
C GLN A 765 -2.61 14.31 -17.80
N VAL A 766 -2.29 13.19 -17.16
CA VAL A 766 -1.24 12.28 -17.62
C VAL A 766 -1.62 11.71 -18.99
N SER A 767 -0.71 11.79 -19.96
CA SER A 767 -0.99 11.37 -21.33
C SER A 767 -0.69 9.90 -21.60
N GLY A 768 -0.57 9.09 -20.54
CA GLY A 768 -0.03 7.73 -20.62
C GLY A 768 1.47 7.68 -20.91
N LYS A 769 2.16 8.83 -20.98
CA LYS A 769 3.56 8.91 -21.44
C LYS A 769 4.61 8.69 -20.36
N GLU A 770 4.23 8.40 -19.12
CA GLU A 770 5.14 8.10 -18.03
C GLU A 770 4.77 6.78 -17.36
N VAL A 771 5.74 5.86 -17.27
CA VAL A 771 5.57 4.53 -16.68
C VAL A 771 6.80 4.12 -15.86
N ASP A 772 6.58 3.55 -14.68
CA ASP A 772 7.58 2.86 -13.88
C ASP A 772 7.29 1.36 -13.95
N ILE A 773 8.23 0.57 -14.48
CA ILE A 773 8.09 -0.89 -14.63
C ILE A 773 9.04 -1.58 -13.64
N LEU A 774 8.50 -2.40 -12.74
CA LEU A 774 9.27 -3.18 -11.77
C LEU A 774 9.19 -4.68 -12.11
N PHE A 775 10.27 -5.22 -12.68
CA PHE A 775 10.41 -6.66 -12.82
C PHE A 775 10.83 -7.29 -11.48
N VAL A 776 10.12 -8.34 -11.08
CA VAL A 776 10.38 -9.13 -9.88
C VAL A 776 10.72 -10.54 -10.34
N ILE A 777 12.01 -10.85 -10.42
CA ILE A 777 12.52 -12.02 -11.13
C ILE A 777 13.11 -13.01 -10.13
N ASP A 778 12.76 -14.28 -10.29
CA ASP A 778 13.41 -15.35 -9.55
C ASP A 778 14.83 -15.65 -10.08
N ASP A 779 15.75 -15.81 -9.14
CA ASP A 779 17.18 -16.11 -9.30
C ASP A 779 17.58 -17.52 -8.81
N SER A 780 16.62 -18.43 -8.66
CA SER A 780 16.84 -19.87 -8.51
C SER A 780 17.65 -20.50 -9.65
N GLY A 781 18.13 -21.72 -9.44
CA GLY A 781 18.89 -22.48 -10.43
C GLY A 781 18.09 -22.93 -11.67
N SER A 782 16.76 -23.08 -11.59
CA SER A 782 15.90 -23.46 -12.72
C SER A 782 15.67 -22.29 -13.69
N MET A 783 15.67 -21.06 -13.17
CA MET A 783 15.33 -19.86 -13.93
C MET A 783 16.39 -19.37 -14.92
N CYS A 784 17.56 -20.01 -15.03
CA CYS A 784 18.61 -19.62 -15.99
C CYS A 784 18.10 -19.42 -17.43
N ASP A 785 17.45 -20.45 -17.98
CA ASP A 785 16.95 -20.42 -19.36
C ASP A 785 15.78 -19.41 -19.49
N LYS A 786 15.01 -19.20 -18.42
CA LYS A 786 13.87 -18.26 -18.37
C LYS A 786 14.32 -16.80 -18.34
N GLN A 787 15.39 -16.47 -17.61
CA GLN A 787 16.04 -15.16 -17.66
C GLN A 787 16.60 -14.87 -19.07
N GLU A 788 17.13 -15.87 -19.77
CA GLU A 788 17.57 -15.71 -21.17
C GLU A 788 16.38 -15.54 -22.14
N VAL A 789 15.26 -16.25 -21.93
CA VAL A 789 14.02 -16.07 -22.72
C VAL A 789 13.41 -14.68 -22.50
N LEU A 790 13.33 -14.18 -21.26
CA LEU A 790 12.90 -12.80 -20.99
C LEU A 790 13.83 -11.79 -21.67
N SER A 791 15.15 -11.97 -21.53
CA SER A 791 16.14 -11.10 -22.16
C SER A 791 16.05 -11.05 -23.69
N LYS A 792 15.58 -12.12 -24.35
CA LYS A 792 15.33 -12.15 -25.80
C LYS A 792 13.98 -11.52 -26.13
N SER A 793 12.93 -11.90 -25.41
CA SER A 793 11.57 -11.38 -25.59
C SER A 793 11.51 -9.84 -25.47
N PHE A 794 12.38 -9.25 -24.64
CA PHE A 794 12.44 -7.81 -24.45
C PHE A 794 12.88 -7.02 -25.69
N SER A 795 13.65 -7.59 -26.63
CA SER A 795 13.96 -6.88 -27.89
C SER A 795 12.76 -6.76 -28.81
N ASP A 796 11.79 -7.66 -28.66
CA ASP A 796 10.58 -7.70 -29.47
C ASP A 796 9.50 -6.82 -28.82
N PHE A 797 9.42 -6.81 -27.49
CA PHE A 797 8.65 -5.85 -26.70
C PHE A 797 9.07 -4.40 -26.97
N ILE A 798 10.37 -4.08 -26.88
CA ILE A 798 10.86 -2.71 -27.14
C ILE A 798 10.81 -2.33 -28.63
N GLN A 799 10.74 -3.28 -29.58
CA GLN A 799 10.41 -2.95 -30.97
C GLN A 799 8.95 -2.49 -31.14
N HIS A 800 8.04 -2.83 -30.22
CA HIS A 800 6.69 -2.27 -30.16
C HIS A 800 6.61 -1.02 -29.26
N ALA A 801 7.67 -0.66 -28.55
CA ALA A 801 7.76 0.59 -27.79
C ALA A 801 7.87 1.85 -28.67
N ASP A 802 7.89 1.74 -30.00
CA ASP A 802 7.55 2.87 -30.89
C ASP A 802 6.08 3.34 -30.72
N VAL A 803 5.22 2.54 -30.07
CA VAL A 803 3.89 2.95 -29.58
C VAL A 803 3.99 3.78 -28.27
N TRP A 804 5.12 3.66 -27.57
CA TRP A 804 5.40 4.28 -26.27
C TRP A 804 6.42 5.41 -26.46
N GLU A 805 5.98 6.61 -26.87
CA GLU A 805 6.79 7.85 -26.93
C GLU A 805 7.23 8.37 -25.53
N ASN A 806 7.61 7.48 -24.62
CA ASN A 806 7.35 7.59 -23.19
C ASN A 806 8.63 7.71 -22.33
N GLU A 807 8.57 8.52 -21.27
CA GLU A 807 9.59 8.54 -20.21
C GLU A 807 9.37 7.39 -19.23
N TYR A 808 9.98 6.25 -19.54
CA TYR A 808 9.95 5.06 -18.68
C TYR A 808 11.06 5.05 -17.61
N HIS A 809 10.78 4.42 -16.47
CA HIS A 809 11.79 3.86 -15.56
C HIS A 809 11.64 2.33 -15.55
N ILE A 810 12.71 1.56 -15.77
CA ILE A 810 12.63 0.08 -15.73
C ILE A 810 13.62 -0.48 -14.70
N GLY A 811 13.07 -1.01 -13.61
CA GLY A 811 13.80 -1.61 -12.49
C GLY A 811 13.69 -3.14 -12.47
N VAL A 812 14.65 -3.79 -11.81
CA VAL A 812 14.66 -5.25 -11.60
C VAL A 812 15.05 -5.56 -10.15
N VAL A 813 14.29 -6.42 -9.48
CA VAL A 813 14.61 -6.99 -8.15
C VAL A 813 14.55 -8.52 -8.18
N SER A 814 15.26 -9.14 -7.24
CA SER A 814 15.20 -10.58 -6.96
C SER A 814 14.04 -10.91 -6.01
N VAL A 815 13.48 -12.11 -6.11
CA VAL A 815 12.49 -12.66 -5.13
C VAL A 815 13.11 -12.98 -3.75
N ASN A 816 14.43 -12.94 -3.62
CA ASN A 816 15.17 -13.31 -2.42
C ASN A 816 14.98 -12.28 -1.30
N VAL A 817 14.21 -12.66 -0.29
CA VAL A 817 13.93 -11.86 0.92
C VAL A 817 14.86 -12.20 2.10
N LEU A 818 15.83 -13.09 1.91
CA LEU A 818 16.67 -13.65 2.98
C LEU A 818 18.03 -12.98 3.11
N ASP A 819 18.66 -12.58 1.99
CA ASP A 819 19.74 -11.60 2.09
C ASP A 819 19.17 -10.21 2.34
N ASP A 820 19.29 -9.83 3.61
CA ASP A 820 19.39 -8.47 4.18
C ASP A 820 19.87 -7.36 3.21
N LYS A 821 20.74 -7.67 2.22
CA LYS A 821 21.30 -6.75 1.22
C LYS A 821 20.69 -6.82 -0.18
N VAL A 822 19.87 -7.84 -0.47
CA VAL A 822 19.20 -8.06 -1.77
C VAL A 822 17.74 -7.63 -1.69
N ILE A 823 17.07 -7.89 -0.56
CA ILE A 823 15.61 -7.71 -0.40
C ILE A 823 15.10 -6.34 -0.91
N GLY A 824 14.30 -6.40 -1.97
CA GLY A 824 13.69 -5.22 -2.63
C GLY A 824 14.68 -4.24 -3.27
N ARG A 825 15.99 -4.50 -3.26
CA ARG A 825 16.99 -3.57 -3.82
C ARG A 825 17.18 -3.79 -5.31
N LEU A 826 16.99 -2.72 -6.09
CA LEU A 826 17.24 -2.73 -7.54
C LEU A 826 18.60 -3.33 -7.89
N ASN A 827 18.63 -4.13 -8.95
CA ASN A 827 19.79 -4.91 -9.39
C ASN A 827 20.35 -5.86 -8.31
N ALA A 828 19.49 -6.37 -7.43
CA ALA A 828 19.84 -7.21 -6.27
C ALA A 828 20.92 -6.56 -5.36
N GLY A 829 20.85 -5.24 -5.19
CA GLY A 829 21.83 -4.47 -4.40
C GLY A 829 23.23 -4.39 -5.02
N ASN A 830 23.44 -4.86 -6.25
CA ASN A 830 24.76 -4.93 -6.87
C ASN A 830 25.19 -3.57 -7.45
N ALA A 831 26.01 -2.84 -6.68
CA ALA A 831 26.64 -1.56 -7.07
C ALA A 831 27.39 -1.56 -8.41
N SER A 832 27.74 -2.74 -8.95
CA SER A 832 28.46 -2.87 -10.23
C SER A 832 27.52 -2.91 -11.45
N LYS A 833 26.21 -3.10 -11.25
CA LYS A 833 25.19 -3.01 -12.29
C LYS A 833 24.65 -1.59 -12.35
N THR A 834 25.12 -0.81 -13.32
CA THR A 834 24.67 0.56 -13.56
C THR A 834 24.06 0.70 -14.97
N PRO A 835 23.00 1.50 -15.15
CA PRO A 835 22.26 2.26 -14.13
C PRO A 835 21.42 1.36 -13.19
N ARG A 836 20.92 1.93 -12.08
CA ARG A 836 20.06 1.20 -11.11
C ARG A 836 18.71 0.78 -11.72
N TYR A 837 18.21 1.58 -12.67
CA TYR A 837 17.04 1.33 -13.50
C TYR A 837 17.28 1.97 -14.89
N LEU A 838 16.64 1.48 -15.94
CA LEU A 838 16.73 2.09 -17.27
C LEU A 838 15.87 3.34 -17.36
N THR A 839 16.30 4.28 -18.19
CA THR A 839 15.50 5.41 -18.69
C THR A 839 15.75 5.51 -20.20
N PRO A 840 14.93 6.23 -20.99
CA PRO A 840 15.20 6.45 -22.42
C PRO A 840 16.57 7.07 -22.71
N THR A 841 17.13 7.81 -21.75
CA THR A 841 18.41 8.53 -21.89
C THR A 841 19.60 7.79 -21.27
N SER A 842 19.39 6.81 -20.38
CA SER A 842 20.48 6.15 -19.65
C SER A 842 21.26 5.12 -20.49
N GLY A 843 20.72 4.68 -21.63
CA GLY A 843 21.40 3.81 -22.60
C GLY A 843 21.79 2.42 -22.07
N GLY A 844 21.18 1.99 -20.97
CA GLY A 844 21.50 0.72 -20.31
C GLY A 844 20.98 -0.50 -21.08
N ASN A 845 21.69 -1.62 -20.95
CA ASN A 845 21.34 -2.88 -21.61
C ASN A 845 20.48 -3.74 -20.69
N PHE A 846 19.19 -3.92 -21.01
CA PHE A 846 18.23 -4.69 -20.20
C PHE A 846 18.71 -6.12 -19.87
N SER A 847 19.43 -6.78 -20.79
CA SER A 847 19.97 -8.14 -20.55
C SER A 847 20.98 -8.22 -19.41
N GLN A 848 21.58 -7.10 -19.02
CA GLN A 848 22.47 -7.00 -17.85
C GLN A 848 21.71 -6.80 -16.54
N LEU A 849 20.48 -6.27 -16.59
CA LEU A 849 19.64 -6.11 -15.40
C LEU A 849 18.99 -7.46 -15.04
N VAL A 850 18.24 -8.05 -15.98
CA VAL A 850 17.45 -9.28 -15.75
C VAL A 850 18.27 -10.55 -15.56
N ASN A 851 19.52 -10.58 -16.03
CA ASN A 851 20.48 -11.63 -15.68
C ASN A 851 20.95 -11.40 -14.24
N LEU A 852 20.12 -11.76 -13.25
CA LEU A 852 20.44 -11.67 -11.83
C LEU A 852 21.56 -12.64 -11.46
N GLY A 853 21.54 -13.83 -12.05
CA GLY A 853 22.60 -14.84 -11.94
C GLY A 853 22.19 -16.05 -11.10
N CYS A 854 21.78 -17.11 -11.78
CA CYS A 854 21.24 -18.37 -11.26
C CYS A 854 22.30 -19.43 -10.87
N ASN A 855 23.42 -19.01 -10.26
CA ASN A 855 24.50 -19.92 -9.79
C ASN A 855 24.75 -19.84 -8.27
N THR A 856 23.79 -19.26 -7.55
CA THR A 856 23.85 -18.98 -6.11
C THR A 856 23.18 -20.09 -5.31
N THR A 857 23.92 -20.77 -4.42
CA THR A 857 23.38 -21.77 -3.48
C THR A 857 22.53 -21.17 -2.34
N ASP A 858 22.04 -19.94 -2.55
CA ASP A 858 21.37 -19.08 -1.55
C ASP A 858 20.07 -18.45 -2.08
N SER A 859 19.69 -18.68 -3.35
CA SER A 859 18.36 -18.32 -3.87
C SER A 859 17.29 -19.37 -3.52
N ASP A 860 17.62 -20.67 -3.60
CA ASP A 860 16.79 -21.87 -3.32
C ASP A 860 16.23 -21.99 -1.86
N GLN A 861 15.86 -20.90 -1.17
CA GLN A 861 15.56 -20.88 0.26
C GLN A 861 14.27 -20.15 0.67
N GLN A 862 13.90 -19.03 0.03
CA GLN A 862 12.56 -18.42 0.16
C GLN A 862 12.31 -17.44 -0.99
N GLU A 863 11.48 -17.85 -1.95
CA GLU A 863 11.10 -17.06 -3.12
C GLU A 863 9.81 -16.28 -2.85
N ALA A 864 9.95 -15.00 -2.51
CA ALA A 864 8.86 -14.19 -1.97
C ALA A 864 8.69 -12.89 -2.79
N GLY A 865 8.22 -13.04 -4.03
CA GLY A 865 8.11 -11.95 -4.99
C GLY A 865 7.16 -10.82 -4.55
N LEU A 866 6.03 -11.14 -3.90
CA LEU A 866 5.12 -10.10 -3.38
C LEU A 866 5.80 -9.23 -2.32
N GLN A 867 6.56 -9.86 -1.41
CA GLN A 867 7.34 -9.20 -0.38
C GLN A 867 8.55 -8.45 -0.95
N ALA A 868 9.19 -8.97 -2.01
CA ALA A 868 10.28 -8.28 -2.70
C ALA A 868 9.79 -7.01 -3.42
N ALA A 869 8.65 -7.07 -4.11
CA ALA A 869 7.98 -5.91 -4.71
C ALA A 869 7.61 -4.88 -3.64
N GLN A 870 6.98 -5.33 -2.55
CA GLN A 870 6.59 -4.50 -1.42
C GLN A 870 7.79 -3.76 -0.80
N ALA A 871 8.89 -4.47 -0.55
CA ALA A 871 10.13 -3.89 -0.06
C ALA A 871 10.84 -2.98 -1.08
N ALA A 872 10.61 -3.16 -2.38
CA ALA A 872 11.19 -2.32 -3.44
C ALA A 872 10.48 -0.97 -3.59
N LEU A 873 9.19 -0.92 -3.30
CA LEU A 873 8.29 0.22 -3.54
C LEU A 873 8.04 1.08 -2.29
N SER A 874 8.72 0.82 -1.17
CA SER A 874 8.49 1.50 0.11
C SER A 874 9.76 2.00 0.80
N ALA A 875 9.60 2.92 1.76
CA ALA A 875 10.70 3.32 2.64
C ALA A 875 11.09 2.13 3.54
N PRO A 876 12.40 1.86 3.75
CA PRO A 876 13.54 2.76 3.50
C PRO A 876 14.18 2.68 2.10
N ASN A 877 13.76 1.76 1.22
CA ASN A 877 14.40 1.59 -0.09
C ASN A 877 14.09 2.74 -1.05
N THR A 878 12.86 3.28 -1.07
CA THR A 878 12.50 4.42 -1.95
C THR A 878 12.86 5.79 -1.40
N THR A 879 13.16 5.92 -0.09
CA THR A 879 13.37 7.20 0.61
C THR A 879 14.36 8.14 -0.11
N ASP A 880 13.90 9.35 -0.44
CA ASP A 880 14.74 10.49 -0.78
C ASP A 880 14.86 11.42 0.43
N THR A 881 16.06 11.63 0.98
CA THR A 881 16.20 12.54 2.14
C THR A 881 16.37 14.01 1.75
N GLY A 882 16.54 14.31 0.46
CA GLY A 882 16.89 15.65 -0.03
C GLY A 882 18.29 16.16 0.36
N ILE A 883 19.00 15.50 1.28
CA ILE A 883 20.33 15.92 1.77
C ILE A 883 21.38 15.67 0.69
N SER A 884 21.96 16.75 0.14
CA SER A 884 23.00 16.66 -0.89
C SER A 884 24.31 16.06 -0.35
N CYS A 885 24.99 15.25 -1.16
CA CYS A 885 26.19 14.52 -0.79
C CYS A 885 27.17 14.31 -1.96
N SER A 886 28.40 13.93 -1.65
CA SER A 886 29.41 13.45 -2.59
C SER A 886 30.08 12.14 -2.16
N SER A 887 29.67 11.55 -1.03
CA SER A 887 30.11 10.22 -0.58
C SER A 887 29.18 9.64 0.50
N ASP A 888 29.07 8.32 0.59
CA ASP A 888 28.31 7.62 1.65
C ASP A 888 28.74 8.02 3.05
N THR A 889 29.99 8.42 3.23
CA THR A 889 30.56 8.86 4.51
C THR A 889 29.92 10.17 4.99
N GLN A 890 29.33 10.98 4.12
CA GLN A 890 28.53 12.13 4.56
C GLN A 890 27.17 11.67 5.07
N CYS A 891 26.43 10.87 4.28
CA CYS A 891 25.12 10.33 4.68
C CYS A 891 25.19 9.57 6.01
N ARG A 892 26.21 8.72 6.17
CA ARG A 892 26.44 7.94 7.39
C ARG A 892 26.83 8.76 8.61
N ASN A 893 27.31 9.99 8.45
CA ASN A 893 27.69 10.87 9.57
C ASN A 893 26.70 12.02 9.80
N ASP A 894 25.61 12.12 9.02
CA ASP A 894 24.57 13.12 9.25
C ASP A 894 23.59 12.64 10.35
N PRO A 895 23.49 13.33 11.51
CA PRO A 895 22.68 12.88 12.63
C PRO A 895 21.16 13.02 12.41
N ASN A 896 20.73 13.78 11.39
CA ASN A 896 19.32 13.98 11.06
C ASN A 896 18.75 12.80 10.28
N ILE A 897 19.60 11.98 9.65
CA ILE A 897 19.19 10.73 8.97
C ILE A 897 19.80 9.48 9.58
N CYS A 898 21.00 9.55 10.16
CA CYS A 898 21.74 8.41 10.69
C CYS A 898 22.39 8.67 12.07
N PRO A 899 21.61 8.60 13.17
CA PRO A 899 22.09 8.74 14.55
C PRO A 899 23.19 7.74 14.99
N ASP A 900 23.26 6.56 14.36
CA ASP A 900 24.37 5.61 14.52
C ASP A 900 25.03 5.34 13.17
N PRO A 901 26.22 5.93 12.90
CA PRO A 901 26.95 5.73 11.64
C PRO A 901 27.30 4.29 11.28
N ASN A 902 27.23 3.37 12.25
CA ASN A 902 27.52 1.94 12.06
C ASN A 902 26.27 1.13 11.64
N LYS A 903 25.08 1.74 11.69
CA LYS A 903 23.78 1.13 11.39
C LYS A 903 22.92 1.93 10.40
N CYS A 904 23.57 2.82 9.66
CA CYS A 904 22.92 3.67 8.68
C CYS A 904 22.66 2.90 7.38
N GLY A 905 21.39 2.75 7.00
CA GLY A 905 21.00 2.11 5.74
C GLY A 905 21.17 2.98 4.48
N TYR A 906 21.35 4.30 4.66
CA TYR A 906 21.37 5.28 3.57
C TYR A 906 22.78 5.50 2.99
N THR A 907 22.85 5.56 1.67
CA THR A 907 24.07 5.80 0.88
C THR A 907 23.94 7.06 0.03
N CYS A 908 25.07 7.53 -0.55
CA CYS A 908 25.06 8.70 -1.42
C CYS A 908 24.79 8.28 -2.86
N ILE A 909 23.59 8.58 -3.34
CA ILE A 909 23.05 8.10 -4.61
C ILE A 909 22.71 9.30 -5.49
N ASP A 910 23.36 9.39 -6.65
CA ASP A 910 23.12 10.44 -7.66
C ASP A 910 23.22 11.88 -7.08
N GLY A 911 24.09 12.05 -6.09
CA GLY A 911 24.35 13.33 -5.40
C GLY A 911 23.46 13.62 -4.18
N THR A 912 22.57 12.69 -3.79
CA THR A 912 21.64 12.86 -2.66
C THR A 912 21.68 11.63 -1.73
N CYS A 913 21.56 11.84 -0.42
CA CYS A 913 21.45 10.73 0.52
C CYS A 913 20.06 10.07 0.42
N GLY A 914 20.00 8.75 0.32
CA GLY A 914 18.72 8.06 0.19
C GLY A 914 18.82 6.54 0.23
N GLY A 915 17.65 5.92 0.07
CA GLY A 915 17.47 4.48 -0.07
C GLY A 915 17.94 3.98 -1.44
N TRP A 916 18.21 2.68 -1.54
CA TRP A 916 18.82 2.08 -2.74
C TRP A 916 18.00 2.30 -4.03
N ASN A 917 16.67 2.44 -3.91
CA ASN A 917 15.73 2.63 -5.01
C ASN A 917 15.31 4.10 -5.19
N ARG A 918 15.92 5.06 -4.47
CA ARG A 918 15.64 6.50 -4.58
C ARG A 918 15.54 6.95 -6.05
N GLY A 919 14.43 7.59 -6.41
CA GLY A 919 14.19 8.14 -7.75
C GLY A 919 13.61 7.17 -8.79
N PHE A 920 13.39 5.90 -8.45
CA PHE A 920 12.75 4.93 -9.34
C PHE A 920 11.24 5.17 -9.48
N LEU A 921 10.52 5.29 -8.37
CA LEU A 921 9.07 5.50 -8.35
C LEU A 921 8.74 6.99 -8.44
N ARG A 922 7.81 7.36 -9.32
CA ARG A 922 7.23 8.70 -9.51
C ARG A 922 5.74 8.69 -9.16
N ASP A 923 5.20 9.83 -8.74
CA ASP A 923 3.78 9.93 -8.34
C ASP A 923 2.82 10.07 -9.54
N ASP A 924 3.31 10.55 -10.68
CA ASP A 924 2.54 10.77 -11.91
C ASP A 924 2.70 9.70 -13.00
N ALA A 925 3.69 8.80 -12.87
CA ALA A 925 3.84 7.66 -13.77
C ALA A 925 2.87 6.51 -13.40
N GLN A 926 2.39 5.74 -14.38
CA GLN A 926 1.72 4.45 -14.12
C GLN A 926 2.74 3.43 -13.57
N LEU A 927 2.34 2.51 -12.69
CA LEU A 927 3.22 1.49 -12.10
C LEU A 927 2.84 0.08 -12.57
N GLU A 928 3.69 -0.52 -13.40
CA GLU A 928 3.56 -1.90 -13.84
C GLU A 928 4.52 -2.81 -13.07
N VAL A 929 4.00 -3.66 -12.18
CA VAL A 929 4.81 -4.73 -11.57
C VAL A 929 4.71 -5.98 -12.44
N VAL A 930 5.83 -6.66 -12.70
CA VAL A 930 5.88 -7.88 -13.52
C VAL A 930 6.67 -8.97 -12.80
N ALA A 931 5.98 -9.92 -12.18
CA ALA A 931 6.59 -11.08 -11.55
C ALA A 931 6.96 -12.16 -12.59
N LEU A 932 8.10 -12.83 -12.40
CA LEU A 932 8.55 -13.96 -13.22
C LEU A 932 9.23 -15.00 -12.31
N ALA A 933 8.56 -16.14 -12.07
CA ALA A 933 9.02 -17.22 -11.19
C ALA A 933 8.43 -18.59 -11.63
N ASP A 934 9.15 -19.69 -11.40
CA ASP A 934 8.64 -21.05 -11.61
C ASP A 934 8.16 -21.77 -10.34
N GLU A 935 8.29 -21.16 -9.14
CA GLU A 935 7.62 -21.59 -7.90
C GLU A 935 6.41 -20.69 -7.48
N GLU A 936 5.70 -21.11 -6.43
CA GLU A 936 4.63 -20.38 -5.75
C GLU A 936 5.19 -19.31 -4.79
N ASP A 937 4.52 -18.15 -4.67
CA ASP A 937 5.00 -17.07 -3.79
C ASP A 937 5.03 -17.49 -2.31
N GLN A 938 6.21 -17.42 -1.71
CA GLN A 938 6.48 -17.78 -0.33
C GLN A 938 6.46 -16.56 0.62
N SER A 939 5.83 -15.44 0.23
CA SER A 939 5.84 -14.19 1.01
C SER A 939 5.09 -14.30 2.34
N ALA A 940 5.61 -13.66 3.39
CA ALA A 940 5.22 -13.94 4.77
C ALA A 940 3.78 -13.53 5.16
N ALA A 941 3.13 -12.63 4.42
CA ALA A 941 1.79 -12.13 4.73
C ALA A 941 0.67 -12.77 3.86
N GLY A 942 -0.58 -12.46 4.23
CA GLY A 942 -1.77 -12.77 3.42
C GLY A 942 -1.77 -11.99 2.10
N ILE A 943 -2.63 -12.41 1.16
CA ILE A 943 -2.75 -11.78 -0.16
C ILE A 943 -3.24 -10.33 -0.02
N ASP A 944 -4.33 -10.15 0.74
CA ASP A 944 -5.01 -8.87 0.98
C ASP A 944 -4.02 -7.78 1.45
N PHE A 945 -3.06 -8.13 2.33
CA PHE A 945 -1.99 -7.23 2.79
C PHE A 945 -1.12 -6.69 1.64
N TYR A 946 -0.80 -7.52 0.64
CA TYR A 946 -0.02 -7.10 -0.52
C TYR A 946 -0.87 -6.35 -1.55
N THR A 947 -2.13 -6.75 -1.75
CA THR A 947 -3.09 -6.02 -2.61
C THR A 947 -3.36 -4.62 -2.07
N ASP A 948 -3.67 -4.49 -0.78
CA ASP A 948 -3.91 -3.21 -0.11
C ASP A 948 -2.66 -2.33 -0.16
N PHE A 949 -1.48 -2.90 0.07
CA PHE A 949 -0.21 -2.19 -0.08
C PHE A 949 -0.05 -1.65 -1.52
N LEU A 950 -0.24 -2.49 -2.54
CA LEU A 950 -0.04 -2.13 -3.95
C LEU A 950 -1.03 -1.06 -4.41
N LYS A 951 -2.33 -1.21 -4.13
CA LYS A 951 -3.38 -0.26 -4.53
C LYS A 951 -3.18 1.13 -3.92
N ASN A 952 -2.70 1.20 -2.68
CA ASN A 952 -2.48 2.49 -2.01
C ASN A 952 -1.25 3.27 -2.54
N ILE A 953 -0.40 2.71 -3.41
CA ILE A 953 0.78 3.41 -3.95
C ILE A 953 0.41 4.63 -4.81
N LYS A 954 -0.71 4.59 -5.55
CA LYS A 954 -1.10 5.64 -6.52
C LYS A 954 -2.39 6.40 -6.13
N GLY A 955 -2.90 6.15 -4.93
CA GLY A 955 -4.19 6.63 -4.45
C GLY A 955 -5.33 5.65 -4.76
N TRP A 956 -6.21 5.44 -3.78
CA TRP A 956 -7.23 4.37 -3.80
C TRP A 956 -8.19 4.42 -5.01
N TYR A 957 -8.57 5.60 -5.48
CA TYR A 957 -9.49 5.76 -6.62
C TYR A 957 -8.79 5.66 -7.98
N ASN A 958 -7.46 5.83 -8.04
CA ASN A 958 -6.68 5.71 -9.29
C ASN A 958 -6.36 4.24 -9.61
N VAL A 959 -7.38 3.38 -9.67
CA VAL A 959 -7.20 1.91 -9.76
C VAL A 959 -6.40 1.48 -11.00
N GLY A 960 -6.56 2.16 -12.13
CA GLY A 960 -5.80 1.92 -13.37
C GLY A 960 -4.37 2.51 -13.42
N MET A 961 -3.92 3.20 -12.36
CA MET A 961 -2.53 3.72 -12.28
C MET A 961 -1.52 2.66 -11.78
N MET A 962 -1.97 1.46 -11.40
CA MET A 962 -1.10 0.38 -10.93
C MET A 962 -1.69 -0.99 -11.25
N HIS A 963 -0.91 -1.86 -11.89
CA HIS A 963 -1.27 -3.27 -12.08
C HIS A 963 -0.13 -4.18 -11.63
N PHE A 964 -0.49 -5.35 -11.10
CA PHE A 964 0.44 -6.44 -10.83
C PHE A 964 0.24 -7.54 -11.87
N ASN A 965 1.26 -7.79 -12.69
CA ASN A 965 1.28 -8.80 -13.75
C ASN A 965 2.18 -9.98 -13.35
N ALA A 966 1.91 -11.18 -13.87
CA ALA A 966 2.72 -12.36 -13.54
C ALA A 966 2.94 -13.33 -14.71
N ILE A 967 4.19 -13.77 -14.90
CA ILE A 967 4.58 -14.84 -15.82
C ILE A 967 5.00 -16.04 -14.94
N VAL A 968 4.07 -16.96 -14.70
CA VAL A 968 4.19 -18.03 -13.70
C VAL A 968 3.58 -19.34 -14.22
N GLY A 969 3.65 -20.44 -13.46
CA GLY A 969 2.88 -21.64 -13.80
C GLY A 969 1.38 -21.40 -13.60
N THR A 970 0.61 -21.45 -14.68
CA THR A 970 -0.85 -21.17 -14.70
C THR A 970 -1.74 -22.37 -14.37
N GLY A 971 -1.16 -23.58 -14.33
CA GLY A 971 -1.83 -24.83 -13.95
C GLY A 971 -2.43 -25.58 -15.14
N GLY A 972 -2.14 -26.88 -15.23
CA GLY A 972 -2.56 -27.71 -16.35
C GLY A 972 -1.93 -29.10 -16.31
N THR A 973 -1.73 -29.72 -17.48
CA THR A 973 -1.01 -30.99 -17.63
C THR A 973 0.51 -30.84 -17.78
N ASP A 974 0.98 -29.61 -18.02
CA ASP A 974 2.38 -29.34 -18.36
C ASP A 974 3.22 -29.12 -17.10
N GLN A 975 4.30 -29.91 -16.99
CA GLN A 975 5.14 -30.03 -15.78
C GLN A 975 6.38 -29.12 -15.85
N CYS A 976 6.23 -27.89 -16.34
CA CYS A 976 7.38 -26.99 -16.56
C CYS A 976 7.76 -26.12 -15.35
N ALA A 977 6.82 -25.94 -14.42
CA ALA A 977 6.85 -25.03 -13.27
C ALA A 977 5.76 -25.45 -12.28
N ASP A 978 5.86 -25.00 -11.03
CA ASP A 978 4.80 -25.15 -10.02
C ASP A 978 3.74 -24.04 -10.16
N HIS A 979 2.61 -24.19 -9.45
CA HIS A 979 1.42 -23.36 -9.66
C HIS A 979 1.41 -22.09 -8.79
N GLY A 980 1.61 -20.92 -9.40
CA GLY A 980 1.73 -19.63 -8.69
C GLY A 980 0.39 -18.99 -8.31
N ARG A 981 -0.40 -19.64 -7.45
CA ARG A 981 -1.78 -19.21 -7.07
C ARG A 981 -1.80 -17.81 -6.46
N ARG A 982 -0.83 -17.49 -5.60
CA ARG A 982 -0.78 -16.21 -4.89
C ARG A 982 -0.48 -15.06 -5.83
N TYR A 983 0.44 -15.26 -6.78
CA TYR A 983 0.67 -14.31 -7.87
C TYR A 983 -0.61 -14.10 -8.69
N LEU A 984 -1.23 -15.18 -9.17
CA LEU A 984 -2.44 -15.12 -10.01
C LEU A 984 -3.66 -14.47 -9.31
N GLU A 985 -3.79 -14.63 -7.99
CA GLU A 985 -4.85 -13.96 -7.23
C GLU A 985 -4.54 -12.47 -6.99
N VAL A 986 -3.29 -12.06 -6.77
CA VAL A 986 -2.93 -10.62 -6.74
C VAL A 986 -3.18 -9.99 -8.12
N VAL A 987 -2.77 -10.66 -9.20
CA VAL A 987 -3.07 -10.24 -10.59
C VAL A 987 -4.57 -9.99 -10.77
N ARG A 988 -5.42 -10.95 -10.36
CA ARG A 988 -6.89 -10.84 -10.41
C ARG A 988 -7.44 -9.70 -9.53
N GLN A 989 -6.82 -9.42 -8.39
CA GLN A 989 -7.26 -8.36 -7.49
C GLN A 989 -6.80 -6.95 -7.94
N THR A 990 -5.83 -6.84 -8.84
CA THR A 990 -5.28 -5.58 -9.40
C THR A 990 -5.55 -5.40 -10.90
N ASP A 991 -6.48 -6.16 -11.49
CA ASP A 991 -6.82 -6.22 -12.93
C ASP A 991 -5.60 -6.31 -13.88
N GLY A 992 -4.54 -7.00 -13.44
CA GLY A 992 -3.33 -7.21 -14.23
C GLY A 992 -3.43 -8.42 -15.16
N LEU A 993 -2.38 -8.65 -15.94
CA LEU A 993 -2.30 -9.74 -16.91
C LEU A 993 -1.42 -10.92 -16.41
N SER A 994 -1.79 -12.13 -16.81
CA SER A 994 -1.05 -13.36 -16.47
C SER A 994 -0.61 -14.15 -17.71
N GLY A 995 0.68 -14.46 -17.81
CA GLY A 995 1.26 -15.34 -18.83
C GLY A 995 1.74 -16.67 -18.26
N SER A 996 1.84 -17.69 -19.12
CA SER A 996 2.45 -18.98 -18.73
C SER A 996 3.96 -18.94 -18.88
N ILE A 997 4.67 -19.24 -17.80
CA ILE A 997 6.14 -19.38 -17.83
C ILE A 997 6.62 -20.57 -18.69
N CYS A 998 5.71 -21.49 -19.07
CA CYS A 998 6.04 -22.60 -19.97
C CYS A 998 6.28 -22.16 -21.42
N GLU A 999 5.93 -20.92 -21.79
CA GLU A 999 6.05 -20.45 -23.16
C GLU A 999 7.51 -20.37 -23.67
N SER A 1000 7.64 -20.56 -24.98
CA SER A 1000 8.95 -20.49 -25.67
C SER A 1000 9.43 -19.06 -25.94
N THR A 1001 8.55 -18.07 -25.77
CA THR A 1001 8.82 -16.64 -25.80
C THR A 1001 7.79 -15.93 -24.92
N PHE A 1002 8.20 -14.89 -24.22
CA PHE A 1002 7.29 -14.05 -23.42
C PHE A 1002 6.80 -12.83 -24.21
N ALA A 1003 7.22 -12.66 -25.47
CA ALA A 1003 6.81 -11.53 -26.31
C ALA A 1003 5.28 -11.34 -26.42
N PRO A 1004 4.41 -12.38 -26.46
CA PRO A 1004 2.96 -12.17 -26.49
C PRO A 1004 2.44 -11.47 -25.23
N ILE A 1005 2.66 -12.03 -24.03
CA ILE A 1005 2.22 -11.44 -22.76
C ILE A 1005 2.90 -10.09 -22.49
N MET A 1006 4.18 -9.94 -22.83
CA MET A 1006 4.88 -8.65 -22.72
C MET A 1006 4.26 -7.59 -23.64
N ASN A 1007 3.87 -7.95 -24.88
CA ASN A 1007 3.17 -7.04 -25.78
C ASN A 1007 1.74 -6.75 -25.30
N GLU A 1008 1.04 -7.71 -24.70
CA GLU A 1008 -0.29 -7.49 -24.11
C GLU A 1008 -0.22 -6.48 -22.96
N ILE A 1009 0.73 -6.63 -22.02
CA ILE A 1009 1.07 -5.62 -21.00
C ILE A 1009 1.45 -4.28 -21.67
N GLY A 1010 2.24 -4.35 -22.75
CA GLY A 1010 2.57 -3.23 -23.64
C GLY A 1010 1.42 -2.64 -24.47
N THR A 1011 0.18 -3.10 -24.26
CA THR A 1011 -1.05 -2.58 -24.88
C THR A 1011 -2.19 -2.33 -23.88
N VAL A 1012 -1.96 -2.53 -22.58
CA VAL A 1012 -2.88 -2.08 -21.52
C VAL A 1012 -3.10 -0.58 -21.72
N THR A 1013 -4.36 -0.19 -21.91
CA THR A 1013 -4.68 1.16 -22.37
C THR A 1013 -4.61 2.12 -21.20
N PHE A 1014 -3.79 3.16 -21.32
CA PHE A 1014 -3.61 4.18 -20.27
C PHE A 1014 -4.95 4.82 -19.90
N VAL A 1015 -5.42 4.53 -18.69
CA VAL A 1015 -6.59 5.20 -18.10
C VAL A 1015 -6.13 6.56 -17.58
N PRO A 1016 -6.76 7.69 -17.98
CA PRO A 1016 -6.39 9.00 -17.45
C PRO A 1016 -6.65 9.07 -15.94
N LYS A 1017 -5.86 9.84 -15.17
CA LYS A 1017 -6.08 10.00 -13.72
C LYS A 1017 -7.47 10.58 -13.47
N VAL A 1018 -8.21 10.00 -12.53
CA VAL A 1018 -9.52 10.49 -12.06
C VAL A 1018 -9.38 11.36 -10.81
N GLN A 1019 -8.41 11.04 -9.95
CA GLN A 1019 -8.18 11.68 -8.66
C GLN A 1019 -6.95 12.61 -8.69
N PHE A 1020 -7.19 13.91 -8.44
CA PHE A 1020 -6.18 14.97 -8.37
C PHE A 1020 -6.12 15.56 -6.96
N PHE A 1021 -5.01 15.30 -6.26
CA PHE A 1021 -4.78 15.74 -4.88
C PHE A 1021 -4.46 17.24 -4.84
N LEU A 1022 -5.27 18.01 -4.11
CA LEU A 1022 -5.11 19.45 -3.96
C LEU A 1022 -3.96 19.78 -3.01
N SER A 1023 -3.19 20.82 -3.33
CA SER A 1023 -1.98 21.18 -2.58
C SER A 1023 -2.27 21.84 -1.22
N ARG A 1024 -3.52 22.23 -0.97
CA ARG A 1024 -4.01 22.87 0.26
C ARG A 1024 -5.43 22.39 0.54
N LEU A 1025 -5.86 22.43 1.80
CA LEU A 1025 -7.21 22.01 2.15
C LEU A 1025 -8.26 22.98 1.59
N ALA A 1026 -9.15 22.50 0.72
CA ALA A 1026 -10.19 23.33 0.12
C ALA A 1026 -11.43 23.50 1.03
N ASP A 1027 -12.03 24.69 0.97
CA ASP A 1027 -13.41 24.92 1.41
C ASP A 1027 -14.36 24.48 0.27
N PRO A 1028 -15.17 23.41 0.42
CA PRO A 1028 -15.98 22.84 -0.66
C PRO A 1028 -16.83 23.87 -1.41
N ALA A 1029 -17.41 24.82 -0.66
CA ALA A 1029 -18.27 25.91 -1.15
C ALA A 1029 -17.59 26.85 -2.17
N SER A 1030 -16.26 26.77 -2.28
CA SER A 1030 -15.42 27.73 -3.01
C SER A 1030 -14.71 27.17 -4.24
N ILE A 1031 -14.88 25.87 -4.52
CA ILE A 1031 -14.11 25.16 -5.55
C ILE A 1031 -14.62 25.49 -6.97
N GLU A 1032 -13.78 26.14 -7.76
CA GLU A 1032 -13.94 26.34 -9.21
C GLU A 1032 -12.98 25.39 -9.98
N VAL A 1033 -13.50 24.35 -10.61
CA VAL A 1033 -12.74 23.49 -11.54
C VAL A 1033 -12.87 24.00 -12.98
N LYS A 1034 -11.76 24.02 -13.72
CA LYS A 1034 -11.71 24.29 -15.15
C LYS A 1034 -10.83 23.27 -15.87
N VAL A 1035 -11.26 22.80 -17.04
CA VAL A 1035 -10.47 21.90 -17.91
C VAL A 1035 -10.26 22.60 -19.26
N ASN A 1036 -9.00 22.76 -19.66
CA ASN A 1036 -8.58 23.62 -20.79
C ASN A 1036 -9.18 25.04 -20.76
N GLY A 1037 -9.43 25.56 -19.55
CA GLY A 1037 -10.06 26.88 -19.32
C GLY A 1037 -11.59 26.91 -19.45
N VAL A 1038 -12.25 25.78 -19.75
CA VAL A 1038 -13.71 25.63 -19.73
C VAL A 1038 -14.18 25.33 -18.30
N GLU A 1039 -15.20 26.02 -17.83
CA GLU A 1039 -15.77 25.86 -16.48
C GLU A 1039 -16.52 24.52 -16.33
N CYS A 1040 -16.05 23.69 -15.39
CA CYS A 1040 -16.61 22.39 -15.08
C CYS A 1040 -17.37 22.44 -13.76
N LYS A 1041 -18.58 21.89 -13.73
CA LYS A 1041 -19.49 21.94 -12.59
C LYS A 1041 -19.82 20.54 -12.10
N SER A 1042 -19.96 20.40 -10.78
CA SER A 1042 -20.61 19.24 -10.16
C SER A 1042 -21.98 18.99 -10.81
N PRO A 1043 -22.41 17.73 -11.05
CA PRO A 1043 -21.82 16.47 -10.59
C PRO A 1043 -20.64 15.92 -11.42
N ALA A 1044 -20.21 16.57 -12.51
CA ALA A 1044 -19.14 16.05 -13.38
C ALA A 1044 -17.73 16.01 -12.73
N TRP A 1045 -17.63 16.49 -11.49
CA TRP A 1045 -16.55 16.21 -10.55
C TRP A 1045 -17.12 16.31 -9.13
N SER A 1046 -16.46 15.65 -8.19
CA SER A 1046 -16.73 15.72 -6.75
C SER A 1046 -15.44 16.06 -5.99
N TYR A 1047 -15.56 16.48 -4.73
CA TYR A 1047 -14.43 16.74 -3.85
C TYR A 1047 -14.43 15.75 -2.69
N ASP A 1048 -13.43 14.86 -2.65
CA ASP A 1048 -13.22 13.98 -1.52
C ASP A 1048 -12.42 14.70 -0.42
N VAL A 1049 -13.12 14.99 0.68
CA VAL A 1049 -12.55 15.66 1.86
C VAL A 1049 -11.51 14.78 2.56
N GLY A 1050 -11.64 13.44 2.50
CA GLY A 1050 -10.77 12.51 3.23
C GLY A 1050 -9.35 12.44 2.70
N SER A 1051 -9.18 12.65 1.40
CA SER A 1051 -7.90 12.68 0.67
C SER A 1051 -7.53 14.06 0.12
N ASN A 1052 -8.39 15.07 0.35
CA ASN A 1052 -8.28 16.43 -0.19
C ASN A 1052 -8.05 16.45 -1.71
N SER A 1053 -8.94 15.81 -2.47
CA SER A 1053 -8.78 15.64 -3.91
C SER A 1053 -10.04 15.93 -4.70
N ILE A 1054 -9.89 16.46 -5.92
CA ILE A 1054 -10.95 16.43 -6.93
C ILE A 1054 -10.97 15.04 -7.55
N VAL A 1055 -12.15 14.42 -7.59
CA VAL A 1055 -12.40 13.17 -8.30
C VAL A 1055 -13.36 13.48 -9.43
N PHE A 1056 -12.92 13.31 -10.67
CA PHE A 1056 -13.76 13.47 -11.85
C PHE A 1056 -14.66 12.26 -12.07
N ASP A 1057 -15.83 12.49 -12.65
CA ASP A 1057 -16.72 11.46 -13.18
C ASP A 1057 -16.11 10.91 -14.48
N GLU A 1058 -15.84 9.60 -14.58
CA GLU A 1058 -15.14 8.97 -15.71
C GLU A 1058 -15.89 9.10 -17.04
N ASP A 1059 -17.22 8.93 -17.03
CA ASP A 1059 -18.10 9.16 -18.17
C ASP A 1059 -18.52 10.65 -18.31
N GLY A 1060 -18.09 11.48 -17.36
CA GLY A 1060 -18.45 12.87 -17.25
C GLY A 1060 -17.91 13.72 -18.40
N SER A 1061 -18.73 14.62 -18.94
CA SER A 1061 -18.33 15.54 -20.03
C SER A 1061 -17.23 16.57 -19.67
N CYS A 1062 -16.68 16.49 -18.46
CA CYS A 1062 -15.53 17.25 -17.96
C CYS A 1062 -14.35 16.36 -17.56
N MET A 1063 -14.39 15.04 -17.81
CA MET A 1063 -13.28 14.12 -17.55
C MET A 1063 -12.04 14.56 -18.35
N PRO A 1064 -10.93 14.97 -17.70
CA PRO A 1064 -9.78 15.52 -18.40
C PRO A 1064 -9.13 14.46 -19.29
N GLN A 1065 -8.89 14.81 -20.55
CA GLN A 1065 -8.25 13.94 -21.54
C GLN A 1065 -6.73 14.10 -21.53
N ALA A 1066 -6.00 13.15 -22.11
CA ALA A 1066 -4.54 13.18 -22.19
C ALA A 1066 -3.97 14.54 -22.63
N GLU A 1067 -3.00 15.08 -21.87
CA GLU A 1067 -2.39 16.43 -21.99
C GLU A 1067 -3.24 17.61 -21.49
N ASP A 1068 -4.53 17.45 -21.18
CA ASP A 1068 -5.41 18.56 -20.76
C ASP A 1068 -4.88 19.31 -19.54
N GLN A 1069 -5.10 20.62 -19.52
CA GLN A 1069 -4.76 21.48 -18.38
C GLN A 1069 -5.95 21.59 -17.45
N ILE A 1070 -5.80 21.08 -16.24
CA ILE A 1070 -6.79 21.12 -15.17
C ILE A 1070 -6.38 22.25 -14.22
N TRP A 1071 -7.30 23.18 -13.98
CA TRP A 1071 -7.10 24.34 -13.13
C TRP A 1071 -8.15 24.27 -12.03
N VAL A 1072 -7.73 24.24 -10.77
CA VAL A 1072 -8.64 24.18 -9.62
C VAL A 1072 -8.35 25.36 -8.71
N LYS A 1073 -9.30 26.30 -8.64
CA LYS A 1073 -9.24 27.43 -7.70
C LYS A 1073 -10.15 27.18 -6.51
N TYR A 1074 -9.72 27.59 -5.33
CA TYR A 1074 -10.51 27.50 -4.10
C TYR A 1074 -10.05 28.50 -3.05
N GLN A 1075 -10.86 28.73 -2.02
CA GLN A 1075 -10.40 29.28 -0.74
C GLN A 1075 -9.99 28.13 0.18
N THR A 1076 -8.97 28.36 1.01
CA THR A 1076 -8.48 27.31 1.92
C THR A 1076 -9.28 27.24 3.21
N LEU A 1077 -9.73 26.04 3.58
CA LEU A 1077 -10.43 25.80 4.84
C LEU A 1077 -9.44 25.80 6.01
N CYS A 1078 -9.58 26.75 6.92
CA CYS A 1078 -8.70 26.87 8.08
C CYS A 1078 -9.11 25.89 9.21
N ILE A 1079 -8.48 24.71 9.26
CA ILE A 1079 -8.62 23.82 10.44
C ILE A 1079 -8.06 24.55 11.66
N LYS A 1080 -8.86 24.62 12.73
CA LYS A 1080 -8.38 25.04 14.04
C LYS A 1080 -7.66 23.90 14.73
N CYS A 1081 -6.39 24.16 15.04
CA CYS A 1081 -5.69 23.52 16.14
C CYS A 1081 -6.20 24.07 17.50
#